data_AF-A0A239XT86-F1
#
_entry.id   AF-A0A239XT86-F1
#
_cell.length_a   1.000
_cell.length_b   1.000
_cell.length_c   1.000
_cell.angle_alpha   90.00
_cell.angle_beta   90.00
_cell.angle_gamma   90.00
#
_symmetry.space_group_name_H-M   'P 1'
#
loop_
_entity.id
_entity.type
_entity.pdbx_description
1 polymer ?
#
loop_
_entity_poly.entity_id
_entity_poly.type
_entity_poly.pdbx_seq_one_letter_code
_entity_poly.pdbx_strand_id
1 'polypeptide(L)'
;MRYGSAVRYGALTYNGEVDAVGGVVMMLKGENSNEVVKRIKEKLPTIQKSLPEDVTIEPYLDRTELVGRAMGTVEKNLIEGALIVIFVLVLFLGNLRAGLIVASAIPLAMLFALGMMNVFGVSANLMSLGAIDFGLIVDGAVIVVEATLHHLGLRKSTNKLTQSEMDEEVFLSASKIRTSAAFGEIIILIVYIPILTLVGVEGKMFTPMAQTVGFAIFGALILSLTYIPMMCALFLPKKGHDKPNFSDKFMAKLQGFYQPLLQKAIRVKYWLVGITTAVFVVTVILFSRMGGEFIPQLQEGDFAFHCILPQGSSLNQSIETSMQASRILKEFDEVKMVVGKTGAAEVPTDPMPPEATDMMIILKPQDEWKNKKSYNELGDEMMEKLSVIPGVFFEKNQPIQMRFNELMTGIRQDVAVKIFGENMDTLSVYANKVSEVVQQVQGATPPQVEKVNGLPQINIDYDRTRMANYGLTIQQVNDIVSTAFAGKAAGVIYENERQFDLVVRLDSVHRSSIEDVRNLMIPTNTGYQIPLSQVAEINYKLDAAQISREAGKRRIVIGFNVAGRDVQSVVSDIQQQLSEKVKLPTGYYFTYGGQFENLKKASNRLMIAVPVSLLLIFALLYFTFRSFKQASLIFTAIPMSAIGGVFALMLRGMPFSISAGIGFIALFGVAVLNGIVLIGTFNQLKKDGWDDVIKRTIEGTKIRLRPVLMTATVASLGFLPMAISTSAGAEVQKPLATVVIGGLVTATFLTLFVLPLLYIIFNSKFNLKSSKSVKTTVIVLLLGIGGMTTANAQERINIDNAINTALQSNGQVNVNKSEIDAAKYNVKTANDIPMTQVFVENEDLRPSDKTGIWKIGLTQSIAWPGLYAARKDYLKAQLKYSELNTEVMNANIRKDVRTAYYQLWFLQDKNLLLKSLDSIYTNLFNTTQVRVRTGDVAKLDQIAADAQLKQLKAYVEQNNKEIVIQQQQLMVLLNRNEWMLPVDEPLQKLETGLYDENNVHPILQLQQQNVSVAAANIKVQKNSNLPEFSARVFSQRLYGVSDPFTGFSVSIGFPLFGAGAYKNKVNVANKEKEVQENLLSYQTQVMATDKKSAIAEMEKNMALLSFYETSGLQQARDITEAASQSYRSGEISFAELSQFLTQAINIRQNYLDVLNSYNQSSIQYNYLNNK
;
A
#
# COMPACT_ATOMS: atom_id res chain seq x y z
N MET A 1 -6.81 -37.54 47.11
CA MET A 1 -7.04 -36.78 45.86
C MET A 1 -8.33 -36.01 46.00
N ARG A 2 -8.40 -34.79 45.47
CA ARG A 2 -9.63 -33.99 45.39
C ARG A 2 -9.86 -33.68 43.91
N TYR A 3 -11.11 -33.74 43.46
CA TYR A 3 -11.47 -33.22 42.14
C TYR A 3 -11.29 -31.69 42.15
N GLY A 4 -10.76 -31.15 41.06
CA GLY A 4 -10.55 -29.72 40.88
C GLY A 4 -10.73 -29.33 39.43
N SER A 5 -10.75 -28.03 39.16
CA SER A 5 -10.80 -27.50 37.80
C SER A 5 -9.39 -27.21 37.26
N ALA A 6 -9.24 -27.33 35.94
CA ALA A 6 -8.07 -26.81 35.23
C ALA A 6 -7.98 -25.29 35.36
N VAL A 7 -6.78 -24.74 35.16
CA VAL A 7 -6.58 -23.28 35.09
C VAL A 7 -7.24 -22.76 33.81
N ARG A 8 -8.20 -21.86 33.96
CA ARG A 8 -8.90 -21.24 32.82
C ARG A 8 -8.03 -20.13 32.23
N TYR A 9 -7.85 -20.17 30.92
CA TYR A 9 -7.24 -19.07 30.14
C TYR A 9 -8.29 -18.18 29.47
N GLY A 10 -9.56 -18.57 29.53
CA GLY A 10 -10.69 -17.82 28.98
C GLY A 10 -12.04 -18.28 29.53
N ALA A 11 -13.07 -17.52 29.18
CA ALA A 11 -14.44 -17.71 29.62
C ALA A 11 -15.44 -17.22 28.57
N LEU A 12 -16.66 -17.76 28.60
CA LEU A 12 -17.74 -17.32 27.73
C LEU A 12 -18.95 -16.95 28.58
N THR A 13 -19.49 -15.75 28.37
CA THR A 13 -20.63 -15.22 29.10
C THR A 13 -21.83 -15.11 28.17
N TYR A 14 -23.03 -15.38 28.68
CA TYR A 14 -24.27 -15.33 27.90
C TYR A 14 -25.28 -14.40 28.57
N ASN A 15 -25.73 -13.38 27.83
CA ASN A 15 -26.70 -12.34 28.21
C ASN A 15 -26.43 -11.61 29.54
N GLY A 16 -25.22 -11.75 30.10
CA GLY A 16 -24.88 -11.23 31.43
C GLY A 16 -25.53 -11.98 32.60
N GLU A 17 -26.06 -13.18 32.35
CA GLU A 17 -26.75 -14.00 33.37
C GLU A 17 -25.90 -15.20 33.80
N VAL A 18 -25.20 -15.84 32.86
CA VAL A 18 -24.48 -17.11 33.10
C VAL A 18 -23.08 -17.13 32.48
N ASP A 19 -22.16 -17.81 33.20
CA ASP A 19 -20.88 -18.29 32.68
C ASP A 19 -21.12 -19.65 31.99
N ALA A 20 -20.95 -19.68 30.67
CA ALA A 20 -21.32 -20.79 29.80
C ALA A 20 -20.10 -21.43 29.15
N VAL A 21 -20.28 -22.66 28.66
CA VAL A 21 -19.29 -23.36 27.83
C VAL A 21 -19.73 -23.23 26.37
N GLY A 22 -18.84 -22.75 25.51
CA GLY A 22 -19.10 -22.61 24.09
C GLY A 22 -18.06 -23.29 23.22
N GLY A 23 -18.48 -23.66 22.01
CA GLY A 23 -17.62 -24.19 20.95
C GLY A 23 -17.70 -23.31 19.71
N VAL A 24 -16.56 -23.17 19.02
CA VAL A 24 -16.50 -22.49 17.71
C VAL A 24 -16.11 -23.52 16.67
N VAL A 25 -16.92 -23.65 15.62
CA VAL A 25 -16.59 -24.55 14.51
C VAL A 25 -15.74 -23.81 13.49
N MET A 26 -14.53 -24.32 13.27
CA MET A 26 -13.62 -23.80 12.25
C MET A 26 -13.77 -24.60 10.96
N MET A 27 -14.05 -23.91 9.86
CA MET A 27 -14.05 -24.54 8.54
C MET A 27 -12.61 -24.74 8.03
N LEU A 28 -12.39 -25.80 7.26
CA LEU A 28 -11.11 -25.99 6.56
C LEU A 28 -10.94 -24.90 5.49
N LYS A 29 -9.68 -24.53 5.24
CA LYS A 29 -9.35 -23.52 4.24
C LYS A 29 -9.82 -23.97 2.84
N GLY A 30 -10.69 -23.18 2.22
CA GLY A 30 -11.22 -23.44 0.88
C GLY A 30 -12.59 -24.14 0.85
N GLU A 31 -13.10 -24.62 1.99
CA GLU A 31 -14.45 -25.18 2.10
C GLU A 31 -15.54 -24.11 2.01
N ASN A 32 -16.74 -24.53 1.62
CA ASN A 32 -17.90 -23.65 1.56
C ASN A 32 -18.56 -23.51 2.94
N SER A 33 -18.54 -22.28 3.50
CA SER A 33 -19.13 -21.99 4.81
C SER A 33 -20.61 -22.37 4.92
N ASN A 34 -21.41 -22.17 3.86
CA ASN A 34 -22.84 -22.47 3.87
C ASN A 34 -23.08 -23.99 3.92
N GLU A 35 -22.31 -24.75 3.15
CA GLU A 35 -22.41 -26.21 3.13
C GLU A 35 -21.96 -26.84 4.45
N VAL A 36 -20.86 -26.34 5.02
CA VAL A 36 -20.36 -26.80 6.33
C VAL A 36 -21.39 -26.54 7.42
N VAL A 37 -21.95 -25.33 7.50
CA VAL A 37 -22.99 -25.01 8.49
C VAL A 37 -24.25 -25.84 8.29
N LYS A 38 -24.65 -26.10 7.03
CA LYS A 38 -25.78 -26.98 6.75
C LYS A 38 -25.56 -28.40 7.29
N ARG A 39 -24.39 -29.00 7.03
CA ARG A 39 -24.02 -30.32 7.57
C ARG A 39 -24.02 -30.33 9.11
N ILE A 40 -23.58 -29.24 9.74
CA ILE A 40 -23.62 -29.08 11.21
C ILE A 40 -25.07 -29.02 11.71
N LYS A 41 -25.93 -28.20 11.09
CA LYS A 41 -27.36 -28.09 11.43
C LYS A 41 -28.11 -29.42 11.26
N GLU A 42 -27.77 -30.21 10.25
CA GLU A 42 -28.32 -31.56 10.05
C GLU A 42 -27.88 -32.52 11.17
N LYS A 43 -26.68 -32.35 11.71
CA LYS A 43 -26.14 -33.21 12.77
C LYS A 43 -26.57 -32.80 14.18
N LEU A 44 -26.81 -31.50 14.42
CA LEU A 44 -27.18 -30.96 15.73
C LEU A 44 -28.37 -31.68 16.40
N PRO A 45 -29.50 -31.98 15.72
CA PRO A 45 -30.60 -32.73 16.33
C PRO A 45 -30.21 -34.12 16.79
N THR A 46 -29.26 -34.77 16.12
CA THR A 46 -28.75 -36.09 16.52
C THR A 46 -27.90 -35.97 17.78
N ILE A 47 -27.06 -34.93 17.85
CA ILE A 47 -26.21 -34.65 19.02
C ILE A 47 -27.09 -34.26 20.22
N GLN A 48 -28.08 -33.39 20.02
CA GLN A 48 -29.00 -32.92 21.06
C GLN A 48 -29.77 -34.09 21.71
N LYS A 49 -30.14 -35.14 20.95
CA LYS A 49 -30.75 -36.36 21.50
C LYS A 49 -29.81 -37.24 22.33
N SER A 50 -28.50 -37.11 22.12
CA SER A 50 -27.49 -37.87 22.87
C SER A 50 -27.03 -37.17 24.15
N LEU A 51 -27.40 -35.90 24.32
CA LEU A 51 -27.07 -35.10 25.49
C LEU A 51 -28.13 -35.31 26.61
N PRO A 52 -27.76 -35.09 27.87
CA PRO A 52 -28.70 -35.01 28.99
C PRO A 52 -29.84 -34.00 28.75
N GLU A 53 -31.01 -34.24 29.33
CA GLU A 53 -32.21 -33.40 29.12
C GLU A 53 -32.04 -31.94 29.56
N ASP A 54 -31.10 -31.68 30.47
CA ASP A 54 -30.76 -30.36 31.02
C ASP A 54 -29.69 -29.59 30.21
N VAL A 55 -29.16 -30.17 29.13
CA VAL A 55 -28.13 -29.54 28.28
C VAL A 55 -28.72 -29.14 26.93
N THR A 56 -28.76 -27.84 26.64
CA THR A 56 -29.25 -27.29 25.36
C THR A 56 -28.14 -26.61 24.56
N ILE A 57 -28.01 -26.93 23.27
CA ILE A 57 -27.10 -26.23 22.36
C ILE A 57 -27.83 -25.07 21.68
N GLU A 58 -27.43 -23.83 21.96
CA GLU A 58 -27.95 -22.64 21.29
C GLU A 58 -26.88 -22.01 20.36
N PRO A 59 -27.13 -21.91 19.04
CA PRO A 59 -26.22 -21.23 18.13
C PRO A 59 -26.34 -19.71 18.27
N TYR A 60 -25.24 -19.05 18.61
CA TYR A 60 -25.24 -17.58 18.76
C TYR A 60 -24.81 -16.83 17.48
N LEU A 61 -23.89 -17.37 16.69
CA LEU A 61 -23.40 -16.74 15.47
C LEU A 61 -23.49 -17.70 14.28
N ASP A 62 -24.26 -17.32 13.26
CA ASP A 62 -24.49 -18.13 12.08
C ASP A 62 -24.19 -17.35 10.79
N ARG A 63 -23.14 -17.76 10.09
CA ARG A 63 -22.72 -17.12 8.83
C ARG A 63 -23.71 -17.30 7.69
N THR A 64 -24.60 -18.31 7.75
CA THR A 64 -25.57 -18.57 6.68
C THR A 64 -26.60 -17.45 6.55
N GLU A 65 -26.92 -16.73 7.63
CA GLU A 65 -27.87 -15.62 7.59
C GLU A 65 -27.33 -14.42 6.80
N LEU A 66 -26.07 -14.04 7.02
CA LEU A 66 -25.41 -12.99 6.24
C LEU A 66 -25.29 -13.39 4.76
N VAL A 67 -24.85 -14.62 4.49
CA VAL A 67 -24.73 -15.13 3.11
C VAL A 67 -26.10 -15.12 2.43
N GLY A 68 -27.15 -15.57 3.10
CA GLY A 68 -28.52 -15.56 2.59
C GLY A 68 -29.03 -14.16 2.27
N ARG A 69 -28.86 -13.20 3.20
CA ARG A 69 -29.25 -11.78 2.98
C ARG A 69 -28.48 -11.13 1.84
N ALA A 70 -27.17 -11.36 1.76
CA ALA A 70 -26.34 -10.84 0.68
C ALA A 70 -26.72 -11.45 -0.68
N MET A 71 -26.96 -12.76 -0.74
CA MET A 71 -27.42 -13.44 -1.96
C MET A 71 -28.82 -12.97 -2.39
N GLY A 72 -29.76 -12.83 -1.45
CA GLY A 72 -31.09 -12.30 -1.74
C GLY A 72 -31.05 -10.86 -2.26
N THR A 73 -30.12 -10.04 -1.76
CA THR A 73 -29.88 -8.67 -2.26
C THR A 73 -29.37 -8.69 -3.70
N VAL A 74 -28.39 -9.55 -3.99
CA VAL A 74 -27.86 -9.72 -5.35
C VAL A 74 -28.95 -10.23 -6.30
N GLU A 75 -29.69 -11.26 -5.90
CA GLU A 75 -30.79 -11.81 -6.68
C GLU A 75 -31.84 -10.76 -7.00
N LYS A 76 -32.30 -10.02 -5.99
CA LYS A 76 -33.26 -8.93 -6.18
C LYS A 76 -32.72 -7.86 -7.12
N ASN A 77 -31.49 -7.38 -6.91
CA ASN A 77 -30.87 -6.37 -7.76
C ASN A 77 -30.71 -6.86 -9.21
N LEU A 78 -30.36 -8.13 -9.44
CA LEU A 78 -30.26 -8.72 -10.77
C LEU A 78 -31.64 -8.87 -11.42
N ILE A 79 -32.66 -9.33 -10.71
CA ILE A 79 -34.02 -9.44 -11.25
C ILE A 79 -34.58 -8.07 -11.61
N GLU A 80 -34.48 -7.10 -10.69
CA GLU A 80 -34.93 -5.72 -10.93
C GLU A 80 -34.17 -5.10 -12.11
N GLY A 81 -32.84 -5.27 -12.15
CA GLY A 81 -32.01 -4.80 -13.26
C GLY A 81 -32.42 -5.43 -14.59
N ALA A 82 -32.62 -6.75 -14.64
CA ALA A 82 -33.07 -7.44 -15.84
C ALA A 82 -34.45 -6.97 -16.30
N LEU A 83 -35.41 -6.81 -15.39
CA LEU A 83 -36.75 -6.32 -15.71
C LEU A 83 -36.73 -4.88 -16.24
N ILE A 84 -35.92 -4.00 -15.64
CA ILE A 84 -35.72 -2.63 -16.11
C ILE A 84 -35.11 -2.64 -17.52
N VAL A 85 -34.07 -3.45 -17.76
CA VAL A 85 -33.44 -3.61 -19.08
C VAL A 85 -34.46 -4.09 -20.12
N ILE A 86 -35.25 -5.12 -19.82
CA ILE A 86 -36.30 -5.64 -20.72
C ILE A 86 -37.33 -4.55 -21.03
N PHE A 87 -37.79 -3.82 -20.02
CA PHE A 87 -38.74 -2.73 -20.19
C PHE A 87 -38.20 -1.63 -21.11
N VAL A 88 -36.95 -1.20 -20.90
CA VAL A 88 -36.30 -0.19 -21.74
C VAL A 88 -36.11 -0.68 -23.18
N LEU A 89 -35.70 -1.94 -23.37
CA LEU A 89 -35.53 -2.53 -24.70
C LEU A 89 -36.84 -2.55 -25.49
N VAL A 90 -37.94 -2.97 -24.86
CA VAL A 90 -39.28 -2.98 -25.50
C VAL A 90 -39.72 -1.55 -25.85
N LEU A 91 -39.44 -0.58 -24.98
CA LEU A 91 -39.78 0.83 -25.19
C LEU A 91 -39.03 1.43 -26.40
N PHE A 92 -37.73 1.19 -26.52
CA PHE A 92 -36.91 1.73 -27.61
C PHE A 92 -37.05 0.97 -28.93
N LEU A 93 -37.22 -0.36 -28.92
CA LEU A 93 -37.39 -1.13 -30.16
C LEU A 93 -38.82 -1.03 -30.72
N GLY A 94 -39.82 -0.70 -29.90
CA GLY A 94 -41.21 -0.56 -30.32
C GLY A 94 -41.82 -1.87 -30.88
N ASN A 95 -41.12 -2.99 -30.74
CA ASN A 95 -41.52 -4.32 -31.16
C ASN A 95 -41.22 -5.30 -30.02
N LEU A 96 -42.28 -5.83 -29.42
CA LEU A 96 -42.18 -6.77 -28.29
C LEU A 96 -41.35 -8.00 -28.65
N ARG A 97 -41.44 -8.50 -29.89
CA ARG A 97 -40.66 -9.68 -30.33
C ARG A 97 -39.17 -9.38 -30.38
N ALA A 98 -38.79 -8.22 -30.91
CA ALA A 98 -37.39 -7.80 -30.98
C ALA A 98 -36.81 -7.59 -29.57
N GLY A 99 -37.56 -6.95 -28.68
CA GLY A 99 -37.17 -6.80 -27.27
C GLY A 99 -36.99 -8.14 -26.56
N LEU A 100 -37.89 -9.11 -26.79
CA LEU A 100 -37.79 -10.45 -26.21
C LEU A 100 -36.62 -11.28 -26.77
N ILE A 101 -36.25 -11.11 -28.04
CA ILE A 101 -35.07 -11.75 -28.64
C ILE A 101 -33.79 -11.24 -27.98
N VAL A 102 -33.67 -9.94 -27.75
CA VAL A 102 -32.52 -9.37 -27.02
C VAL A 102 -32.55 -9.83 -25.56
N ALA A 103 -33.72 -9.81 -24.92
CA ALA A 103 -33.89 -10.23 -23.53
C ALA A 103 -33.49 -11.70 -23.30
N SER A 104 -33.72 -12.60 -24.27
CA SER A 104 -33.32 -14.00 -24.14
C SER A 104 -31.80 -14.21 -24.15
N ALA A 105 -31.01 -13.23 -24.62
CA ALA A 105 -29.56 -13.26 -24.52
C ALA A 105 -29.07 -13.20 -23.07
N ILE A 106 -29.79 -12.50 -22.18
CA ILE A 106 -29.44 -12.32 -20.76
C ILE A 106 -29.31 -13.67 -20.04
N PRO A 107 -30.36 -14.51 -19.95
CA PRO A 107 -30.27 -15.79 -19.24
C PRO A 107 -29.31 -16.77 -19.92
N LEU A 108 -29.19 -16.75 -21.25
CA LEU A 108 -28.26 -17.63 -21.97
C LEU A 108 -26.79 -17.27 -21.71
N ALA A 109 -26.45 -15.97 -21.71
CA ALA A 109 -25.12 -15.50 -21.37
C ALA A 109 -24.78 -15.78 -19.90
N MET A 110 -25.77 -15.65 -18.99
CA MET A 110 -25.60 -16.02 -17.59
C MET A 110 -25.40 -17.51 -17.38
N LEU A 111 -26.16 -18.38 -18.07
CA LEU A 111 -25.95 -19.83 -18.04
C LEU A 111 -24.55 -20.20 -18.51
N PHE A 112 -24.08 -19.55 -19.58
CA PHE A 112 -22.70 -19.73 -20.06
C PHE A 112 -21.68 -19.27 -19.00
N ALA A 113 -21.89 -18.10 -18.38
CA ALA A 113 -21.01 -17.58 -17.34
C ALA A 113 -20.95 -18.51 -16.12
N LEU A 114 -22.10 -18.97 -15.62
CA LEU A 114 -22.19 -19.91 -14.50
C LEU A 114 -21.53 -21.26 -14.84
N GLY A 115 -21.69 -21.74 -16.08
CA GLY A 115 -20.99 -22.94 -16.57
C GLY A 115 -19.48 -22.77 -16.54
N MET A 116 -18.96 -21.64 -17.01
CA MET A 116 -17.54 -21.31 -16.95
C MET A 116 -17.04 -21.11 -15.51
N MET A 117 -17.82 -20.47 -14.64
CA MET A 117 -17.48 -20.34 -13.23
C MET A 117 -17.27 -21.70 -12.57
N ASN A 118 -18.13 -22.69 -12.88
CA ASN A 118 -17.98 -24.05 -12.39
C ASN A 118 -16.70 -24.73 -12.92
N VAL A 119 -16.37 -24.55 -14.20
CA VAL A 119 -15.15 -25.09 -14.81
C VAL A 119 -13.88 -24.48 -14.21
N PHE A 120 -13.88 -23.17 -13.92
CA PHE A 120 -12.72 -22.45 -13.40
C PHE A 120 -12.67 -22.38 -11.86
N GLY A 121 -13.63 -23.00 -11.16
CA GLY A 121 -13.68 -23.00 -9.69
C GLY A 121 -13.95 -21.63 -9.07
N VAL A 122 -14.66 -20.75 -9.77
CA VAL A 122 -15.02 -19.41 -9.29
C VAL A 122 -16.28 -19.50 -8.43
N SER A 123 -16.18 -19.17 -7.15
CA SER A 123 -17.34 -19.19 -6.24
C SER A 123 -18.36 -18.11 -6.59
N ALA A 124 -19.64 -18.46 -6.60
CA ALA A 124 -20.75 -17.51 -6.68
C ALA A 124 -20.94 -16.82 -5.32
N ASN A 125 -20.54 -15.56 -5.22
CA ASN A 125 -20.68 -14.73 -4.03
C ASN A 125 -21.08 -13.29 -4.40
N LEU A 126 -21.24 -12.45 -3.38
CA LEU A 126 -21.63 -11.04 -3.54
C LEU A 126 -20.70 -10.29 -4.50
N MET A 127 -19.40 -10.55 -4.42
CA MET A 127 -18.39 -9.89 -5.23
C MET A 127 -18.40 -10.40 -6.67
N SER A 128 -18.58 -11.70 -6.89
CA SER A 128 -18.56 -12.28 -8.24
C SER A 128 -19.80 -11.94 -9.05
N LEU A 129 -20.98 -11.94 -8.43
CA LEU A 129 -22.27 -11.71 -9.10
C LEU A 129 -22.72 -10.24 -9.04
N GLY A 130 -22.25 -9.49 -8.05
CA GLY A 130 -22.74 -8.16 -7.73
C GLY A 130 -22.38 -7.04 -8.71
N ALA A 131 -21.47 -7.29 -9.65
CA ALA A 131 -21.06 -6.30 -10.65
C ALA A 131 -21.53 -6.64 -12.07
N ILE A 132 -22.44 -7.61 -12.22
CA ILE A 132 -22.97 -8.00 -13.52
C ILE A 132 -24.01 -6.98 -13.95
N ASP A 133 -23.73 -6.25 -15.04
CA ASP A 133 -24.71 -5.41 -15.71
C ASP A 133 -25.17 -6.06 -17.01
N PHE A 134 -26.48 -6.29 -17.07
CA PHE A 134 -27.12 -6.83 -18.25
C PHE A 134 -27.04 -5.88 -19.43
N GLY A 135 -26.96 -4.56 -19.20
CA GLY A 135 -26.81 -3.60 -20.29
C GLY A 135 -25.52 -3.78 -21.08
N LEU A 136 -24.41 -4.11 -20.40
CA LEU A 136 -23.16 -4.48 -21.08
C LEU A 136 -23.26 -5.81 -21.83
N ILE A 137 -23.99 -6.77 -21.25
CA ILE A 137 -24.17 -8.12 -21.82
C ILE A 137 -25.05 -8.06 -23.08
N VAL A 138 -26.11 -7.25 -23.10
CA VAL A 138 -27.04 -7.20 -24.24
C VAL A 138 -26.61 -6.24 -25.34
N ASP A 139 -25.58 -5.43 -25.14
CA ASP A 139 -25.22 -4.33 -26.05
C ASP A 139 -24.98 -4.82 -27.49
N GLY A 140 -24.14 -5.84 -27.68
CA GLY A 140 -23.90 -6.40 -29.03
C GLY A 140 -25.15 -7.03 -29.64
N ALA A 141 -26.00 -7.68 -28.83
CA ALA A 141 -27.29 -8.22 -29.29
C ALA A 141 -28.24 -7.10 -29.75
N VAL A 142 -28.32 -6.00 -29.01
CA VAL A 142 -29.11 -4.80 -29.36
C VAL A 142 -28.64 -4.23 -30.68
N ILE A 143 -27.33 -4.04 -30.85
CA ILE A 143 -26.73 -3.48 -32.07
C ILE A 143 -27.11 -4.33 -33.30
N VAL A 144 -27.07 -5.67 -33.18
CA VAL A 144 -27.42 -6.59 -34.28
C VAL A 144 -28.93 -6.59 -34.57
N VAL A 145 -29.79 -6.58 -33.54
CA VAL A 145 -31.25 -6.55 -33.71
C VAL A 145 -31.74 -5.22 -34.29
N GLU A 146 -31.21 -4.10 -33.83
CA GLU A 146 -31.56 -2.78 -34.35
C GLU A 146 -31.10 -2.62 -35.80
N ALA A 147 -29.91 -3.13 -36.12
CA ALA A 147 -29.41 -3.18 -37.48
C ALA A 147 -30.33 -3.94 -38.44
N THR A 148 -30.78 -5.13 -38.06
CA THR A 148 -31.67 -5.97 -38.87
C THR A 148 -33.05 -5.32 -39.02
N LEU A 149 -33.61 -4.75 -37.94
CA LEU A 149 -34.88 -4.01 -38.02
C LEU A 149 -34.78 -2.78 -38.93
N HIS A 150 -33.73 -1.99 -38.79
CA HIS A 150 -33.51 -0.81 -39.64
C HIS A 150 -33.29 -1.20 -41.11
N HIS A 151 -32.59 -2.30 -41.37
CA HIS A 151 -32.39 -2.82 -42.73
C HIS A 151 -33.72 -3.27 -43.37
N LEU A 152 -34.54 -4.01 -42.62
CA LEU A 152 -35.86 -4.45 -43.07
C LEU A 152 -36.84 -3.27 -43.25
N GLY A 153 -36.75 -2.24 -42.40
CA GLY A 153 -37.60 -1.04 -42.46
C GLY A 153 -37.29 -0.09 -43.62
N LEU A 154 -36.07 -0.11 -44.16
CA LEU A 154 -35.69 0.68 -45.35
C LEU A 154 -36.22 0.08 -46.67
N ARG A 155 -36.77 -1.14 -46.63
CA ARG A 155 -37.27 -1.84 -47.82
C ARG A 155 -38.62 -1.26 -48.25
N LYS A 156 -38.71 -0.80 -49.50
CA LYS A 156 -39.96 -0.25 -50.09
C LYS A 156 -40.95 -1.32 -50.61
N SER A 157 -40.59 -2.60 -50.55
CA SER A 157 -41.44 -3.70 -51.06
C SER A 157 -42.38 -4.22 -49.97
N THR A 158 -43.68 -4.25 -50.28
CA THR A 158 -44.78 -4.66 -49.37
C THR A 158 -45.08 -6.16 -49.37
N ASN A 159 -44.34 -6.96 -50.15
CA ASN A 159 -44.54 -8.41 -50.24
C ASN A 159 -44.03 -9.15 -48.99
N LYS A 160 -44.76 -10.20 -48.58
CA LYS A 160 -44.37 -11.05 -47.45
C LYS A 160 -43.13 -11.87 -47.83
N LEU A 161 -42.06 -11.72 -47.07
CA LEU A 161 -40.82 -12.45 -47.27
C LEU A 161 -41.02 -13.97 -47.08
N THR A 162 -40.44 -14.77 -47.96
CA THR A 162 -40.23 -16.19 -47.72
C THR A 162 -39.14 -16.40 -46.66
N GLN A 163 -39.01 -17.60 -46.08
CA GLN A 163 -37.98 -17.86 -45.06
C GLN A 163 -36.57 -17.69 -45.65
N SER A 164 -36.32 -18.19 -46.86
CA SER A 164 -35.00 -18.10 -47.50
C SER A 164 -34.59 -16.65 -47.77
N GLU A 165 -35.53 -15.79 -48.18
CA GLU A 165 -35.26 -14.36 -48.36
C GLU A 165 -35.04 -13.65 -47.02
N MET A 166 -35.77 -14.05 -45.96
CA MET A 166 -35.57 -13.50 -44.61
C MET A 166 -34.18 -13.87 -44.06
N ASP A 167 -33.74 -15.11 -44.26
CA ASP A 167 -32.43 -15.59 -43.82
C ASP A 167 -31.31 -14.80 -44.52
N GLU A 168 -31.44 -14.55 -45.82
CA GLU A 168 -30.48 -13.77 -46.61
C GLU A 168 -30.43 -12.31 -46.17
N GLU A 169 -31.58 -11.65 -46.01
CA GLU A 169 -31.67 -10.24 -45.57
C GLU A 169 -31.08 -10.04 -44.16
N VAL A 170 -31.38 -10.96 -43.24
CA VAL A 170 -30.82 -10.93 -41.88
C VAL A 170 -29.31 -11.20 -41.91
N PHE A 171 -28.84 -12.16 -42.71
CA PHE A 171 -27.42 -12.44 -42.87
C PHE A 171 -26.65 -11.23 -43.43
N LEU A 172 -27.16 -10.58 -44.47
CA LEU A 172 -26.56 -9.39 -45.08
C LEU A 172 -26.49 -8.22 -44.09
N SER A 173 -27.55 -7.98 -43.31
CA SER A 173 -27.56 -6.95 -42.27
C SER A 173 -26.58 -7.26 -41.14
N ALA A 174 -26.67 -8.46 -40.56
CA ALA A 174 -25.84 -8.87 -39.43
C ALA A 174 -24.35 -8.89 -39.81
N SER A 175 -24.01 -9.35 -41.03
CA SER A 175 -22.62 -9.39 -41.52
C SER A 175 -21.98 -8.01 -41.62
N LYS A 176 -22.75 -6.98 -42.00
CA LYS A 176 -22.25 -5.59 -42.10
C LYS A 176 -21.84 -4.99 -40.74
N ILE A 177 -22.50 -5.42 -39.65
CA ILE A 177 -22.33 -4.84 -38.31
C ILE A 177 -21.57 -5.77 -37.35
N ARG A 178 -21.38 -7.03 -37.75
CA ARG A 178 -20.62 -8.07 -37.03
C ARG A 178 -19.29 -7.58 -36.47
N THR A 179 -18.45 -6.98 -37.30
CA THR A 179 -17.13 -6.50 -36.88
C THR A 179 -17.23 -5.40 -35.84
N SER A 180 -18.13 -4.43 -36.02
CA SER A 180 -18.29 -3.32 -35.07
C SER A 180 -18.80 -3.80 -33.71
N ALA A 181 -19.75 -4.74 -33.68
CA ALA A 181 -20.29 -5.31 -32.44
C ALA A 181 -19.24 -6.18 -31.73
N ALA A 182 -18.60 -7.11 -32.45
CA ALA A 182 -17.61 -8.02 -31.87
C ALA A 182 -16.36 -7.30 -31.34
N PHE A 183 -15.82 -6.31 -32.06
CA PHE A 183 -14.69 -5.52 -31.55
C PHE A 183 -15.08 -4.73 -30.29
N GLY A 184 -16.32 -4.27 -30.22
CA GLY A 184 -16.88 -3.62 -29.04
C GLY A 184 -16.80 -4.50 -27.80
N GLU A 185 -17.38 -5.71 -27.89
CA GLU A 185 -17.40 -6.68 -26.79
C GLU A 185 -15.99 -7.17 -26.43
N ILE A 186 -15.09 -7.34 -27.41
CA ILE A 186 -13.66 -7.67 -27.16
C ILE A 186 -12.95 -6.55 -26.40
N ILE A 187 -13.22 -5.28 -26.72
CA ILE A 187 -12.65 -4.15 -25.98
C ILE A 187 -13.13 -4.18 -24.53
N ILE A 188 -14.43 -4.41 -24.29
CA ILE A 188 -14.95 -4.53 -22.93
C ILE A 188 -14.27 -5.70 -22.20
N LEU A 189 -14.11 -6.86 -22.85
CA LEU A 189 -13.41 -8.01 -22.26
C LEU A 189 -11.95 -7.68 -21.88
N ILE A 190 -11.20 -7.03 -22.77
CA ILE A 190 -9.78 -6.69 -22.55
C ILE A 190 -9.62 -5.65 -21.43
N VAL A 191 -10.58 -4.75 -21.26
CA VAL A 191 -10.60 -3.77 -20.18
C VAL A 191 -10.63 -4.43 -18.79
N TYR A 192 -11.18 -5.63 -18.65
CA TYR A 192 -11.16 -6.39 -17.40
C TYR A 192 -9.87 -7.20 -17.17
N ILE A 193 -9.01 -7.40 -18.18
CA ILE A 193 -7.76 -8.17 -18.03
C ILE A 193 -6.82 -7.57 -16.98
N PRO A 194 -6.60 -6.23 -16.93
CA PRO A 194 -5.72 -5.65 -15.93
C PRO A 194 -6.20 -5.85 -14.48
N ILE A 195 -7.51 -6.02 -14.27
CA ILE A 195 -8.08 -6.34 -12.95
C ILE A 195 -7.62 -7.74 -12.50
N LEU A 196 -7.44 -8.69 -13.42
CA LEU A 196 -6.91 -10.03 -13.11
C LEU A 196 -5.45 -10.00 -12.64
N THR A 197 -4.75 -8.87 -12.80
CA THR A 197 -3.35 -8.69 -12.35
C THR A 197 -3.24 -8.15 -10.92
N LEU A 198 -4.37 -7.87 -10.27
CA LEU A 198 -4.44 -7.52 -8.85
C LEU A 198 -4.05 -8.73 -8.00
N VAL A 199 -3.20 -8.52 -7.01
CA VAL A 199 -2.69 -9.57 -6.11
C VAL A 199 -3.24 -9.31 -4.70
N GLY A 200 -2.95 -10.17 -3.73
CA GLY A 200 -3.30 -9.91 -2.33
C GLY A 200 -4.81 -9.91 -2.09
N VAL A 201 -5.29 -8.94 -1.31
CA VAL A 201 -6.67 -8.89 -0.83
C VAL A 201 -7.60 -8.30 -1.87
N GLU A 202 -7.15 -7.24 -2.56
CA GLU A 202 -7.85 -6.68 -3.71
C GLU A 202 -8.05 -7.72 -4.82
N GLY A 203 -7.04 -8.56 -5.09
CA GLY A 203 -7.15 -9.66 -6.06
C GLY A 203 -8.17 -10.72 -5.62
N LYS A 204 -8.14 -11.13 -4.34
CA LYS A 204 -9.12 -12.10 -3.81
C LYS A 204 -10.56 -11.58 -3.87
N MET A 205 -10.75 -10.27 -3.74
CA MET A 205 -12.06 -9.61 -3.80
C MET A 205 -12.56 -9.41 -5.24
N PHE A 206 -11.72 -8.90 -6.16
CA PHE A 206 -12.17 -8.41 -7.46
C PHE A 206 -11.81 -9.29 -8.67
N THR A 207 -10.89 -10.24 -8.55
CA THR A 207 -10.62 -11.21 -9.63
C THR A 207 -11.83 -12.08 -9.96
N PRO A 208 -12.58 -12.65 -8.99
CA PRO A 208 -13.78 -13.44 -9.28
C PRO A 208 -14.85 -12.65 -10.06
N MET A 209 -14.97 -11.37 -9.73
CA MET A 209 -15.87 -10.43 -10.40
C MET A 209 -15.47 -10.20 -11.85
N ALA A 210 -14.19 -9.90 -12.12
CA ALA A 210 -13.68 -9.72 -13.48
C ALA A 210 -13.81 -10.99 -14.34
N GLN A 211 -13.59 -12.17 -13.75
CA GLN A 211 -13.80 -13.46 -14.41
C GLN A 211 -15.27 -13.67 -14.77
N THR A 212 -16.18 -13.43 -13.83
CA THR A 212 -17.62 -13.65 -14.04
C THR A 212 -18.17 -12.74 -15.14
N VAL A 213 -17.86 -11.45 -15.08
CA VAL A 213 -18.27 -10.48 -16.12
C VAL A 213 -17.60 -10.81 -17.45
N GLY A 214 -16.32 -11.18 -17.46
CA GLY A 214 -15.61 -11.61 -18.66
C GLY A 214 -16.24 -12.84 -19.31
N PHE A 215 -16.62 -13.85 -18.52
CA PHE A 215 -17.33 -15.04 -19.03
C PHE A 215 -18.71 -14.70 -19.57
N ALA A 216 -19.45 -13.81 -18.90
CA ALA A 216 -20.77 -13.35 -19.37
C ALA A 216 -20.68 -12.60 -20.71
N ILE A 217 -19.72 -11.68 -20.86
CA ILE A 217 -19.49 -10.93 -22.11
C ILE A 217 -18.99 -11.88 -23.21
N PHE A 218 -18.11 -12.83 -22.89
CA PHE A 218 -17.64 -13.80 -23.87
C PHE A 218 -18.79 -14.71 -24.35
N GLY A 219 -19.67 -15.14 -23.45
CA GLY A 219 -20.91 -15.84 -23.80
C GLY A 219 -21.85 -14.98 -24.66
N ALA A 220 -22.03 -13.71 -24.28
CA ALA A 220 -22.82 -12.75 -25.05
C ALA A 220 -22.28 -12.54 -26.46
N LEU A 221 -20.96 -12.46 -26.63
CA LEU A 221 -20.28 -12.36 -27.93
C LEU A 221 -20.55 -13.58 -28.82
N ILE A 222 -20.52 -14.79 -28.24
CA ILE A 222 -20.86 -16.00 -29.00
C ILE A 222 -22.33 -15.94 -29.44
N LEU A 223 -23.24 -15.56 -28.53
CA LEU A 223 -24.67 -15.49 -28.80
C LEU A 223 -25.04 -14.37 -29.79
N SER A 224 -24.38 -13.20 -29.72
CA SER A 224 -24.61 -12.07 -30.62
C SER A 224 -24.23 -12.39 -32.07
N LEU A 225 -23.23 -13.26 -32.26
CA LEU A 225 -22.77 -13.72 -33.58
C LEU A 225 -23.55 -14.91 -34.14
N THR A 226 -24.16 -15.73 -33.28
CA THR A 226 -24.79 -17.01 -33.68
C THR A 226 -26.30 -17.02 -33.44
N TYR A 227 -26.71 -17.01 -32.18
CA TYR A 227 -28.10 -17.15 -31.73
C TYR A 227 -28.97 -15.95 -32.16
N ILE A 228 -28.49 -14.72 -31.97
CA ILE A 228 -29.29 -13.50 -32.22
C ILE A 228 -29.69 -13.35 -33.70
N PRO A 229 -28.78 -13.46 -34.70
CA PRO A 229 -29.17 -13.44 -36.10
C PRO A 229 -30.17 -14.55 -36.46
N MET A 230 -29.97 -15.76 -35.96
CA MET A 230 -30.87 -16.89 -36.21
C MET A 230 -32.28 -16.62 -35.67
N MET A 231 -32.39 -16.14 -34.44
CA MET A 231 -33.69 -15.81 -33.82
C MET A 231 -34.37 -14.63 -34.51
N CYS A 232 -33.61 -13.66 -35.01
CA CYS A 232 -34.15 -12.57 -35.83
C CYS A 232 -34.82 -13.12 -37.10
N ALA A 233 -34.18 -14.03 -37.81
CA ALA A 233 -34.71 -14.61 -39.04
C ALA A 233 -35.98 -15.47 -38.81
N LEU A 234 -36.09 -16.12 -37.65
CA LEU A 234 -37.25 -16.96 -37.31
C LEU A 234 -38.45 -16.16 -36.76
N PHE A 235 -38.23 -15.21 -35.84
CA PHE A 235 -39.29 -14.61 -35.02
C PHE A 235 -39.69 -13.18 -35.42
N LEU A 236 -38.85 -12.44 -36.16
CA LEU A 236 -39.22 -11.11 -36.63
C LEU A 236 -40.36 -11.20 -37.67
N PRO A 237 -41.25 -10.20 -37.71
CA PRO A 237 -42.37 -10.19 -38.65
C PRO A 237 -41.89 -10.10 -40.10
N LYS A 238 -42.29 -11.07 -40.93
CA LYS A 238 -41.98 -11.17 -42.37
C LYS A 238 -42.70 -10.14 -43.26
N LYS A 239 -43.44 -9.20 -42.65
CA LYS A 239 -44.20 -8.16 -43.32
C LYS A 239 -43.76 -6.81 -42.76
N GLY A 240 -43.43 -5.86 -43.63
CA GLY A 240 -43.12 -4.48 -43.24
C GLY A 240 -44.31 -3.82 -42.53
N HIS A 241 -44.03 -2.96 -41.56
CA HIS A 241 -45.05 -2.13 -40.91
C HIS A 241 -45.19 -0.80 -41.66
N ASP A 242 -46.39 -0.54 -42.22
CA ASP A 242 -46.71 0.74 -42.89
C ASP A 242 -47.08 1.88 -41.91
N LYS A 243 -47.18 1.61 -40.60
CA LYS A 243 -47.53 2.61 -39.57
C LYS A 243 -46.36 2.82 -38.60
N PRO A 244 -45.98 4.07 -38.28
CA PRO A 244 -44.94 4.36 -37.31
C PRO A 244 -45.37 3.90 -35.90
N ASN A 245 -44.55 3.07 -35.28
CA ASN A 245 -44.80 2.54 -33.93
C ASN A 245 -44.62 3.64 -32.88
N PHE A 246 -45.01 3.37 -31.62
CA PHE A 246 -44.85 4.31 -30.51
C PHE A 246 -43.39 4.78 -30.36
N SER A 247 -42.43 3.85 -30.49
CA SER A 247 -40.99 4.19 -30.51
C SER A 247 -40.61 5.14 -31.65
N ASP A 248 -41.16 4.96 -32.86
CA ASP A 248 -40.87 5.84 -33.99
C ASP A 248 -41.38 7.26 -33.77
N LYS A 249 -42.56 7.41 -33.15
CA LYS A 249 -43.09 8.73 -32.77
C LYS A 249 -42.26 9.38 -31.66
N PHE A 250 -41.88 8.61 -30.64
CA PHE A 250 -41.04 9.09 -29.53
C PHE A 250 -39.66 9.54 -30.04
N MET A 251 -39.03 8.74 -30.89
CA MET A 251 -37.73 9.05 -31.47
C MET A 251 -37.79 10.18 -32.50
N ALA A 252 -38.89 10.31 -33.27
CA ALA A 252 -39.08 11.48 -34.14
C ALA A 252 -39.15 12.78 -33.33
N LYS A 253 -39.79 12.77 -32.15
CA LYS A 253 -39.81 13.92 -31.22
C LYS A 253 -38.42 14.22 -30.67
N LEU A 254 -37.66 13.20 -30.26
CA LEU A 254 -36.27 13.35 -29.80
C LEU A 254 -35.35 13.86 -30.91
N GLN A 255 -35.47 13.34 -32.13
CA GLN A 255 -34.72 13.82 -33.30
C GLN A 255 -35.08 15.28 -33.63
N GLY A 256 -36.37 15.64 -33.54
CA GLY A 256 -36.83 17.02 -33.74
C GLY A 256 -36.26 18.03 -32.74
N PHE A 257 -35.92 17.58 -31.51
CA PHE A 257 -35.21 18.40 -30.53
C PHE A 257 -33.69 18.38 -30.73
N TYR A 258 -33.12 17.21 -31.01
CA TYR A 258 -31.68 16.99 -31.14
C TYR A 258 -31.08 17.67 -32.39
N GLN A 259 -31.72 17.56 -33.56
CA GLN A 259 -31.20 18.14 -34.81
C GLN A 259 -30.95 19.66 -34.75
N PRO A 260 -31.89 20.51 -34.31
CA PRO A 260 -31.65 21.95 -34.24
C PRO A 260 -30.56 22.30 -33.21
N LEU A 261 -30.47 21.54 -32.10
CA LEU A 261 -29.40 21.70 -31.11
C LEU A 261 -28.03 21.34 -31.71
N LEU A 262 -27.92 20.23 -32.43
CA LEU A 262 -26.69 19.83 -33.10
C LEU A 262 -26.27 20.87 -34.15
N GLN A 263 -27.21 21.38 -34.96
CA GLN A 263 -26.91 22.43 -35.94
C GLN A 263 -26.43 23.73 -35.28
N LYS A 264 -27.01 24.13 -34.15
CA LYS A 264 -26.48 25.26 -33.35
C LYS A 264 -25.10 24.95 -32.81
N ALA A 265 -24.88 23.75 -32.25
CA ALA A 265 -23.60 23.31 -31.72
C ALA A 265 -22.48 23.31 -32.78
N ILE A 266 -22.79 22.95 -34.03
CA ILE A 266 -21.83 23.00 -35.16
C ILE A 266 -21.36 24.44 -35.44
N ARG A 267 -22.21 25.46 -35.28
CA ARG A 267 -21.80 26.87 -35.47
C ARG A 267 -20.85 27.35 -34.38
N VAL A 268 -21.04 26.90 -33.14
CA VAL A 268 -20.22 27.26 -31.97
C VAL A 268 -19.20 26.18 -31.58
N LYS A 269 -18.80 25.34 -32.56
CA LYS A 269 -18.01 24.12 -32.33
C LYS A 269 -16.74 24.30 -31.49
N TYR A 270 -15.99 25.38 -31.70
CA TYR A 270 -14.77 25.65 -30.93
C TYR A 270 -15.06 26.03 -29.48
N TRP A 271 -16.18 26.73 -29.23
CA TRP A 271 -16.58 27.15 -27.88
C TRP A 271 -17.06 25.96 -27.05
N LEU A 272 -17.88 25.07 -27.64
CA LEU A 272 -18.37 23.88 -26.93
C LEU A 272 -17.25 22.89 -26.58
N VAL A 273 -16.30 22.66 -27.51
CA VAL A 273 -15.12 21.84 -27.23
C VAL A 273 -14.26 22.50 -26.14
N GLY A 274 -14.04 23.82 -26.22
CA GLY A 274 -13.28 24.57 -25.20
C GLY A 274 -13.88 24.47 -23.79
N ILE A 275 -15.21 24.58 -23.67
CA ILE A 275 -15.91 24.38 -22.39
C ILE A 275 -15.75 22.96 -21.88
N THR A 276 -15.92 21.96 -22.75
CA THR A 276 -15.77 20.56 -22.35
C THR A 276 -14.35 20.29 -21.83
N THR A 277 -13.33 20.84 -22.48
CA THR A 277 -11.95 20.77 -22.00
C THR A 277 -11.75 21.51 -20.67
N ALA A 278 -12.35 22.69 -20.50
CA ALA A 278 -12.27 23.42 -19.23
C ALA A 278 -12.94 22.66 -18.07
N VAL A 279 -14.13 22.09 -18.30
CA VAL A 279 -14.81 21.23 -17.32
C VAL A 279 -13.96 20.02 -16.99
N PHE A 280 -13.35 19.38 -17.99
CA PHE A 280 -12.43 18.27 -17.76
C PHE A 280 -11.26 18.66 -16.84
N VAL A 281 -10.61 19.80 -17.10
CA VAL A 281 -9.51 20.31 -16.24
C VAL A 281 -10.00 20.55 -14.82
N VAL A 282 -11.18 21.15 -14.65
CA VAL A 282 -11.81 21.34 -13.32
C VAL A 282 -12.07 19.99 -12.65
N THR A 283 -12.59 18.99 -13.37
CA THR A 283 -12.79 17.63 -12.85
C THR A 283 -11.48 17.01 -12.39
N VAL A 284 -10.39 17.13 -13.15
CA VAL A 284 -9.07 16.61 -12.74
C VAL A 284 -8.60 17.28 -11.44
N ILE A 285 -8.77 18.60 -11.32
CA ILE A 285 -8.42 19.33 -10.08
C ILE A 285 -9.28 18.84 -8.90
N LEU A 286 -10.59 18.68 -9.09
CA LEU A 286 -11.48 18.17 -8.05
C LEU A 286 -11.14 16.73 -7.66
N PHE A 287 -10.86 15.87 -8.64
CA PHE A 287 -10.46 14.48 -8.42
C PHE A 287 -9.15 14.38 -7.64
N SER A 288 -8.17 15.25 -7.92
CA SER A 288 -6.88 15.27 -7.20
C SER A 288 -7.01 15.63 -5.71
N ARG A 289 -8.14 16.22 -5.31
CA ARG A 289 -8.47 16.59 -3.93
C ARG A 289 -9.43 15.60 -3.27
N MET A 290 -9.89 14.59 -3.99
CA MET A 290 -10.84 13.61 -3.47
C MET A 290 -10.11 12.63 -2.55
N GLY A 291 -10.72 12.35 -1.41
CA GLY A 291 -10.24 11.38 -0.45
C GLY A 291 -10.29 9.94 -0.96
N GLY A 292 -9.54 9.05 -0.31
CA GLY A 292 -9.37 7.65 -0.70
C GLY A 292 -9.63 6.67 0.43
N GLU A 293 -10.31 5.56 0.11
CA GLU A 293 -10.54 4.42 1.00
C GLU A 293 -10.34 3.09 0.27
N PHE A 294 -10.01 2.01 0.97
CA PHE A 294 -9.74 0.72 0.32
C PHE A 294 -11.03 0.12 -0.27
N ILE A 295 -11.98 -0.23 0.60
CA ILE A 295 -13.30 -0.77 0.26
C ILE A 295 -14.30 -0.16 1.25
N PRO A 296 -15.51 0.23 0.83
CA PRO A 296 -16.55 0.67 1.75
C PRO A 296 -16.85 -0.41 2.79
N GLN A 297 -17.17 0.00 4.01
CA GLN A 297 -17.49 -0.93 5.09
C GLN A 297 -18.77 -1.70 4.76
N LEU A 298 -18.67 -3.04 4.72
CA LEU A 298 -19.80 -3.95 4.54
C LEU A 298 -20.60 -4.01 5.83
N GLN A 299 -21.93 -3.88 5.76
CA GLN A 299 -22.80 -4.08 6.92
C GLN A 299 -23.14 -5.57 7.10
N GLU A 300 -22.67 -6.16 8.19
CA GLU A 300 -22.90 -7.56 8.54
C GLU A 300 -24.24 -7.76 9.29
N GLY A 301 -24.75 -6.71 9.93
CA GLY A 301 -26.01 -6.71 10.67
C GLY A 301 -25.87 -7.02 12.16
N ASP A 302 -24.77 -7.62 12.61
CA ASP A 302 -24.44 -7.83 14.01
C ASP A 302 -23.28 -6.91 14.43
N PHE A 303 -23.11 -6.69 15.73
CA PHE A 303 -21.95 -5.96 16.26
C PHE A 303 -20.98 -6.90 16.97
N ALA A 304 -19.71 -6.55 16.94
CA ALA A 304 -18.68 -7.11 17.81
C ALA A 304 -18.03 -5.95 18.57
N PHE A 305 -18.32 -5.85 19.85
CA PHE A 305 -17.73 -4.81 20.70
C PHE A 305 -16.51 -5.37 21.41
N HIS A 306 -15.37 -4.73 21.19
CA HIS A 306 -14.15 -5.12 21.87
C HIS A 306 -14.07 -4.36 23.21
N CYS A 307 -14.07 -5.10 24.31
CA CYS A 307 -14.05 -4.61 25.68
C CYS A 307 -12.67 -4.92 26.28
N ILE A 308 -11.95 -3.89 26.74
CA ILE A 308 -10.60 -4.04 27.28
C ILE A 308 -10.52 -3.38 28.65
N LEU A 309 -10.12 -4.18 29.63
CA LEU A 309 -9.83 -3.72 30.99
C LEU A 309 -8.37 -3.28 31.14
N PRO A 310 -8.02 -2.56 32.22
CA PRO A 310 -6.63 -2.24 32.53
C PRO A 310 -5.76 -3.49 32.66
N GLN A 311 -4.50 -3.38 32.25
CA GLN A 311 -3.50 -4.45 32.31
C GLN A 311 -3.35 -5.00 33.74
N GLY A 312 -3.27 -6.33 33.86
CA GLY A 312 -3.21 -7.03 35.14
C GLY A 312 -4.57 -7.30 35.79
N SER A 313 -5.68 -6.97 35.12
CA SER A 313 -7.02 -7.38 35.57
C SER A 313 -7.15 -8.91 35.58
N SER A 314 -7.76 -9.45 36.64
CA SER A 314 -8.00 -10.90 36.73
C SER A 314 -9.09 -11.35 35.76
N LEU A 315 -9.02 -12.60 35.28
CA LEU A 315 -10.04 -13.19 34.42
C LEU A 315 -11.45 -13.07 35.04
N ASN A 316 -11.58 -13.26 36.35
CA ASN A 316 -12.86 -13.12 37.06
C ASN A 316 -13.41 -11.69 36.98
N GLN A 317 -12.54 -10.68 37.12
CA GLN A 317 -12.95 -9.29 36.98
C GLN A 317 -13.43 -8.96 35.56
N SER A 318 -12.74 -9.50 34.55
CA SER A 318 -13.14 -9.38 33.14
C SER A 318 -14.49 -10.03 32.88
N ILE A 319 -14.75 -11.21 33.44
CA ILE A 319 -16.03 -11.91 33.34
C ILE A 319 -17.17 -11.06 33.94
N GLU A 320 -17.00 -10.55 35.16
CA GLU A 320 -18.00 -9.69 35.81
C GLU A 320 -18.28 -8.41 35.00
N THR A 321 -17.23 -7.78 34.50
CA THR A 321 -17.34 -6.56 33.68
C THR A 321 -18.04 -6.85 32.34
N SER A 322 -17.72 -7.97 31.69
CA SER A 322 -18.41 -8.47 30.50
C SER A 322 -19.89 -8.72 30.77
N MET A 323 -20.24 -9.32 31.91
CA MET A 323 -21.63 -9.56 32.29
C MET A 323 -22.38 -8.24 32.54
N GLN A 324 -21.76 -7.27 33.21
CA GLN A 324 -22.34 -5.95 33.42
C GLN A 324 -22.61 -5.25 32.08
N ALA A 325 -21.62 -5.23 31.18
CA ALA A 325 -21.79 -4.65 29.84
C ALA A 325 -22.88 -5.37 29.03
N SER A 326 -22.95 -6.70 29.14
CA SER A 326 -23.98 -7.51 28.47
C SER A 326 -25.38 -7.18 28.96
N ARG A 327 -25.59 -6.94 30.26
CA ARG A 327 -26.88 -6.52 30.82
C ARG A 327 -27.33 -5.17 30.25
N ILE A 328 -26.42 -4.19 30.21
CA ILE A 328 -26.69 -2.86 29.63
C ILE A 328 -27.09 -2.99 28.16
N LEU A 329 -26.33 -3.79 27.38
CA LEU A 329 -26.63 -4.01 25.97
C LEU A 329 -27.95 -4.76 25.76
N LYS A 330 -28.35 -5.62 26.70
CA LYS A 330 -29.59 -6.38 26.62
C LYS A 330 -30.84 -5.54 26.94
N GLU A 331 -30.68 -4.34 27.50
CA GLU A 331 -31.78 -3.36 27.66
C GLU A 331 -32.31 -2.84 26.32
N PHE A 332 -31.52 -2.92 25.25
CA PHE A 332 -31.93 -2.53 23.90
C PHE A 332 -32.87 -3.56 23.29
N ASP A 333 -34.07 -3.12 22.90
CA ASP A 333 -35.11 -3.96 22.28
C ASP A 333 -34.62 -4.63 20.98
N GLU A 334 -33.71 -3.97 20.27
CA GLU A 334 -33.12 -4.42 19.01
C GLU A 334 -32.14 -5.61 19.20
N VAL A 335 -31.63 -5.84 20.42
CA VAL A 335 -30.63 -6.88 20.72
C VAL A 335 -31.29 -8.24 21.02
N LYS A 336 -30.97 -9.26 20.21
CA LYS A 336 -31.45 -10.63 20.38
C LYS A 336 -30.68 -11.36 21.48
N MET A 337 -29.36 -11.29 21.49
CA MET A 337 -28.52 -11.91 22.52
C MET A 337 -27.13 -11.26 22.54
N VAL A 338 -26.42 -11.38 23.67
CA VAL A 338 -25.04 -10.91 23.83
C VAL A 338 -24.18 -12.05 24.35
N VAL A 339 -23.08 -12.33 23.65
CA VAL A 339 -22.13 -13.37 24.02
C VAL A 339 -20.74 -12.77 24.17
N GLY A 340 -20.21 -12.76 25.39
CA GLY A 340 -18.88 -12.24 25.69
C GLY A 340 -17.84 -13.35 25.74
N LYS A 341 -16.86 -13.34 24.81
CA LYS A 341 -15.72 -14.24 24.79
C LYS A 341 -14.51 -13.55 25.43
N THR A 342 -14.11 -13.97 26.63
CA THR A 342 -13.01 -13.38 27.40
C THR A 342 -11.78 -14.28 27.39
N GLY A 343 -10.58 -13.71 27.24
CA GLY A 343 -9.33 -14.46 27.17
C GLY A 343 -9.21 -15.42 25.96
N ALA A 344 -8.26 -16.36 26.07
CA ALA A 344 -7.93 -17.29 25.00
C ALA A 344 -8.77 -18.58 25.08
N ALA A 345 -9.08 -19.15 23.90
CA ALA A 345 -9.68 -20.48 23.80
C ALA A 345 -8.62 -21.58 24.01
N GLU A 346 -9.07 -22.80 24.33
CA GLU A 346 -8.18 -23.95 24.58
C GLU A 346 -7.33 -24.32 23.36
N VAL A 347 -7.88 -24.16 22.15
CA VAL A 347 -7.09 -24.15 20.92
C VAL A 347 -6.68 -22.70 20.63
N PRO A 348 -5.39 -22.34 20.75
CA PRO A 348 -4.94 -20.94 20.70
C PRO A 348 -4.82 -20.44 19.25
N THR A 349 -5.93 -20.46 18.50
CA THR A 349 -6.02 -19.76 17.21
C THR A 349 -6.12 -18.25 17.37
N ASP A 350 -6.47 -17.79 18.57
CA ASP A 350 -6.59 -16.39 18.96
C ASP A 350 -5.98 -16.19 20.36
N PRO A 351 -4.74 -15.67 20.47
CA PRO A 351 -4.05 -15.48 21.74
C PRO A 351 -4.50 -14.19 22.43
N MET A 352 -5.79 -14.13 22.81
CA MET A 352 -6.37 -12.96 23.46
C MET A 352 -6.05 -12.95 24.96
N PRO A 353 -5.62 -11.81 25.54
CA PRO A 353 -5.25 -11.75 26.95
C PRO A 353 -6.48 -11.77 27.89
N PRO A 354 -6.32 -12.13 29.18
CA PRO A 354 -7.43 -12.30 30.13
C PRO A 354 -8.26 -11.02 30.39
N GLU A 355 -7.66 -9.85 30.23
CA GLU A 355 -8.29 -8.53 30.39
C GLU A 355 -9.11 -8.07 29.18
N ALA A 356 -9.09 -8.83 28.07
CA ALA A 356 -9.82 -8.52 26.86
C ALA A 356 -11.02 -9.46 26.66
N THR A 357 -12.13 -8.87 26.21
CA THR A 357 -13.38 -9.55 25.91
C THR A 357 -13.92 -9.11 24.55
N ASP A 358 -14.18 -10.07 23.68
CA ASP A 358 -14.94 -9.85 22.45
C ASP A 358 -16.43 -10.09 22.74
N MET A 359 -17.24 -9.03 22.79
CA MET A 359 -18.69 -9.11 22.98
C MET A 359 -19.40 -9.18 21.61
N MET A 360 -19.94 -10.34 21.28
CA MET A 360 -20.77 -10.55 20.09
C MET A 360 -22.21 -10.16 20.42
N ILE A 361 -22.70 -9.09 19.79
CA ILE A 361 -24.04 -8.55 19.99
C ILE A 361 -24.86 -8.90 18.75
N ILE A 362 -25.75 -9.87 18.92
CA ILE A 362 -26.58 -10.39 17.84
C ILE A 362 -27.86 -9.58 17.81
N LEU A 363 -28.17 -8.99 16.66
CA LEU A 363 -29.35 -8.14 16.52
C LEU A 363 -30.54 -8.94 15.99
N LYS A 364 -31.74 -8.41 16.27
CA LYS A 364 -32.94 -8.85 15.57
C LYS A 364 -32.88 -8.38 14.10
N PRO A 365 -33.58 -9.06 13.17
CA PRO A 365 -33.76 -8.55 11.82
C PRO A 365 -34.24 -7.09 11.84
N GLN A 366 -33.71 -6.26 10.92
CA GLN A 366 -33.97 -4.82 10.92
C GLN A 366 -35.46 -4.47 10.77
N ASP A 367 -36.23 -5.33 10.10
CA ASP A 367 -37.69 -5.18 9.95
C ASP A 367 -38.46 -5.34 11.28
N GLU A 368 -37.85 -5.96 12.30
CA GLU A 368 -38.43 -6.14 13.63
C GLU A 368 -38.05 -5.01 14.61
N TRP A 369 -37.28 -4.01 14.17
CA TRP A 369 -36.86 -2.92 15.04
C TRP A 369 -38.03 -1.98 15.31
N LYS A 370 -38.36 -1.79 16.60
CA LYS A 370 -39.45 -0.88 17.02
C LYS A 370 -39.14 0.58 16.66
N ASN A 371 -37.86 0.96 16.70
CA ASN A 371 -37.38 2.29 16.36
C ASN A 371 -36.75 2.29 14.96
N LYS A 372 -37.07 3.29 14.14
CA LYS A 372 -36.44 3.47 12.80
C LYS A 372 -35.02 4.07 12.89
N LYS A 373 -34.21 3.60 13.84
CA LYS A 373 -32.82 4.02 14.02
C LYS A 373 -31.95 3.43 12.92
N SER A 374 -30.93 4.17 12.52
CA SER A 374 -29.87 3.64 11.66
C SER A 374 -28.99 2.65 12.43
N TYR A 375 -28.40 1.68 11.72
CA TYR A 375 -27.40 0.77 12.29
C TYR A 375 -26.28 1.54 13.00
N ASN A 376 -25.76 2.61 12.39
CA ASN A 376 -24.68 3.40 12.98
C ASN A 376 -25.12 4.14 14.25
N GLU A 377 -26.33 4.71 14.23
CA GLU A 377 -26.92 5.44 15.37
C GLU A 377 -27.11 4.52 16.59
N LEU A 378 -27.61 3.30 16.35
CA LEU A 378 -27.78 2.29 17.42
C LEU A 378 -26.44 1.96 18.08
N GLY A 379 -25.40 1.74 17.28
CA GLY A 379 -24.07 1.45 17.80
C GLY A 379 -23.46 2.61 18.60
N ASP A 380 -23.70 3.87 18.19
CA ASP A 380 -23.22 5.05 18.91
C ASP A 380 -23.93 5.23 20.27
N GLU A 381 -25.24 4.96 20.31
CA GLU A 381 -26.03 4.98 21.54
C GLU A 381 -25.62 3.86 22.52
N MET A 382 -25.34 2.66 22.01
CA MET A 382 -24.77 1.56 22.81
C MET A 382 -23.41 1.96 23.41
N MET A 383 -22.54 2.58 22.62
CA MET A 383 -21.24 3.08 23.07
C MET A 383 -21.39 4.16 24.17
N GLU A 384 -22.35 5.08 24.02
CA GLU A 384 -22.66 6.08 25.03
C GLU A 384 -23.13 5.43 26.34
N LYS A 385 -24.02 4.43 26.28
CA LYS A 385 -24.50 3.70 27.47
C LYS A 385 -23.40 2.89 28.16
N LEU A 386 -22.47 2.33 27.41
CA LEU A 386 -21.35 1.57 27.96
C LEU A 386 -20.29 2.45 28.64
N SER A 387 -20.24 3.75 28.31
CA SER A 387 -19.30 4.70 28.92
C SER A 387 -19.46 4.87 30.44
N VAL A 388 -20.57 4.38 31.02
CA VAL A 388 -20.84 4.36 32.45
C VAL A 388 -19.87 3.46 33.22
N ILE A 389 -19.26 2.45 32.57
CA ILE A 389 -18.33 1.54 33.21
C ILE A 389 -16.92 2.17 33.25
N PRO A 390 -16.42 2.57 34.45
CA PRO A 390 -15.18 3.32 34.54
C PRO A 390 -13.96 2.44 34.24
N GLY A 391 -12.98 3.01 33.54
CA GLY A 391 -11.69 2.35 33.28
C GLY A 391 -11.73 1.24 32.22
N VAL A 392 -12.85 1.06 31.52
CA VAL A 392 -13.00 0.08 30.45
C VAL A 392 -13.03 0.79 29.10
N PHE A 393 -12.24 0.28 28.15
CA PHE A 393 -12.28 0.75 26.77
C PHE A 393 -13.21 -0.14 25.96
N PHE A 394 -14.19 0.49 25.30
CA PHE A 394 -15.07 -0.17 24.35
C PHE A 394 -14.76 0.30 22.94
N GLU A 395 -14.81 -0.63 21.98
CA GLU A 395 -14.67 -0.33 20.57
C GLU A 395 -15.76 -1.03 19.76
N LYS A 396 -16.50 -0.24 18.98
CA LYS A 396 -17.53 -0.72 18.06
C LYS A 396 -16.88 -1.29 16.80
N ASN A 397 -17.08 -2.59 16.54
CA ASN A 397 -16.68 -3.28 15.32
C ASN A 397 -17.78 -4.25 14.84
N GLN A 398 -17.50 -5.01 13.78
CA GLN A 398 -18.33 -6.10 13.27
C GLN A 398 -17.57 -7.43 13.31
N PRO A 399 -18.25 -8.59 13.46
CA PRO A 399 -17.58 -9.88 13.67
C PRO A 399 -16.58 -10.27 12.57
N ILE A 400 -16.93 -10.16 11.29
CA ILE A 400 -16.05 -10.51 10.16
C ILE A 400 -15.01 -9.40 9.94
N GLN A 401 -15.41 -8.12 9.98
CA GLN A 401 -14.50 -6.98 9.85
C GLN A 401 -13.37 -7.04 10.87
N MET A 402 -13.69 -7.25 12.15
CA MET A 402 -12.71 -7.34 13.23
C MET A 402 -11.69 -8.45 12.97
N ARG A 403 -12.17 -9.64 12.59
CA ARG A 403 -11.31 -10.80 12.30
C ARG A 403 -10.49 -10.62 11.02
N PHE A 404 -11.06 -9.95 10.03
CA PHE A 404 -10.38 -9.65 8.78
C PHE A 404 -9.23 -8.66 9.00
N ASN A 405 -9.48 -7.56 9.72
CA ASN A 405 -8.45 -6.59 10.08
C ASN A 405 -7.30 -7.25 10.86
N GLU A 406 -7.65 -8.07 11.87
CA GLU A 406 -6.69 -8.77 12.72
C GLU A 406 -5.81 -9.73 11.92
N LEU A 407 -6.39 -10.56 11.06
CA LEU A 407 -5.65 -11.51 10.21
C LEU A 407 -4.79 -10.80 9.16
N MET A 408 -5.24 -9.67 8.63
CA MET A 408 -4.54 -8.97 7.56
C MET A 408 -3.35 -8.16 8.06
N THR A 409 -3.53 -7.46 9.18
CA THR A 409 -2.61 -6.40 9.60
C THR A 409 -2.12 -6.54 11.04
N GLY A 410 -2.64 -7.53 11.77
CA GLY A 410 -2.32 -7.78 13.18
C GLY A 410 -2.93 -6.75 14.13
N ILE A 411 -3.89 -5.95 13.66
CA ILE A 411 -4.60 -4.92 14.41
C ILE A 411 -6.09 -5.05 14.13
N ARG A 412 -6.94 -4.64 15.06
CA ARG A 412 -8.40 -4.77 14.92
C ARG A 412 -9.05 -3.51 14.31
N GLN A 413 -8.39 -2.37 14.50
CA GLN A 413 -8.81 -1.07 14.01
C GLN A 413 -8.56 -0.87 12.50
N ASP A 414 -9.26 0.09 11.89
CA ASP A 414 -9.12 0.44 10.47
C ASP A 414 -7.72 0.96 10.12
N VAL A 415 -7.07 1.68 11.03
CA VAL A 415 -5.71 2.24 10.84
C VAL A 415 -4.86 2.02 12.09
N ALA A 416 -3.56 1.79 11.90
CA ALA A 416 -2.59 1.88 12.98
C ALA A 416 -1.40 2.76 12.62
N VAL A 417 -0.94 3.55 13.59
CA VAL A 417 0.44 4.06 13.63
C VAL A 417 1.29 3.05 14.39
N LYS A 418 2.28 2.47 13.72
CA LYS A 418 3.26 1.56 14.31
C LYS A 418 4.55 2.32 14.59
N ILE A 419 5.08 2.22 15.81
CA ILE A 419 6.40 2.74 16.16
C ILE A 419 7.34 1.55 16.36
N PHE A 420 8.43 1.51 15.61
CA PHE A 420 9.48 0.50 15.76
C PHE A 420 10.64 1.04 16.58
N GLY A 421 11.26 0.20 17.41
CA GLY A 421 12.40 0.58 18.24
C GLY A 421 12.80 -0.51 19.23
N GLU A 422 13.95 -0.39 19.89
CA GLU A 422 14.51 -1.46 20.73
C GLU A 422 14.00 -1.45 22.18
N ASN A 423 13.78 -0.26 22.76
CA ASN A 423 13.42 -0.09 24.17
C ASN A 423 11.90 0.12 24.35
N MET A 424 11.28 -0.71 25.19
CA MET A 424 9.83 -0.73 25.40
C MET A 424 9.30 0.50 26.17
N ASP A 425 10.09 1.03 27.11
CA ASP A 425 9.73 2.23 27.87
C ASP A 425 9.72 3.46 26.95
N THR A 426 10.74 3.56 26.08
CA THR A 426 10.80 4.60 25.05
C THR A 426 9.60 4.50 24.11
N LEU A 427 9.28 3.29 23.63
CA LEU A 427 8.12 3.04 22.78
C LEU A 427 6.81 3.48 23.46
N SER A 428 6.62 3.14 24.74
CA SER A 428 5.43 3.52 25.52
C SER A 428 5.28 5.05 25.67
N VAL A 429 6.37 5.76 25.97
CA VAL A 429 6.36 7.23 26.08
C VAL A 429 5.97 7.89 24.75
N TYR A 430 6.57 7.44 23.64
CA TYR A 430 6.24 8.01 22.33
C TYR A 430 4.85 7.60 21.85
N ALA A 431 4.37 6.41 22.18
CA ALA A 431 3.02 5.99 21.82
C ALA A 431 1.94 6.85 22.47
N ASN A 432 2.11 7.24 23.74
CA ASN A 432 1.16 8.16 24.40
C ASN A 432 1.21 9.56 23.76
N LYS A 433 2.41 10.08 23.42
CA LYS A 433 2.54 11.35 22.69
C LYS A 433 1.88 11.30 21.30
N VAL A 434 2.04 10.18 20.59
CA VAL A 434 1.40 9.96 19.28
C VAL A 434 -0.12 9.89 19.43
N SER A 435 -0.62 9.20 20.46
CA SER A 435 -2.04 9.12 20.79
C SER A 435 -2.67 10.50 21.01
N GLU A 436 -2.02 11.38 21.78
CA GLU A 436 -2.48 12.76 21.99
C GLU A 436 -2.57 13.55 20.67
N VAL A 437 -1.59 13.38 19.77
CA VAL A 437 -1.60 14.04 18.46
C VAL A 437 -2.68 13.47 17.55
N VAL A 438 -2.83 12.14 17.49
CA VAL A 438 -3.85 11.47 16.67
C VAL A 438 -5.25 11.86 17.12
N GLN A 439 -5.49 12.00 18.43
CA GLN A 439 -6.78 12.43 18.97
C GLN A 439 -7.18 13.85 18.54
N GLN A 440 -6.22 14.73 18.24
CA GLN A 440 -6.49 16.09 17.75
C GLN A 440 -6.88 16.13 16.27
N VAL A 441 -6.68 15.04 15.52
CA VAL A 441 -6.97 15.00 14.09
C VAL A 441 -8.47 14.76 13.86
N GLN A 442 -9.10 15.68 13.13
CA GLN A 442 -10.50 15.55 12.77
C GLN A 442 -10.70 14.27 11.94
N GLY A 443 -11.63 13.42 12.38
CA GLY A 443 -11.97 12.16 11.74
C GLY A 443 -11.28 10.92 12.32
N ALA A 444 -10.34 11.09 13.26
CA ALA A 444 -9.82 9.99 14.06
C ALA A 444 -10.70 9.76 15.31
N THR A 445 -11.08 8.51 15.56
CA THR A 445 -11.66 8.11 16.85
C THR A 445 -10.59 8.10 17.97
N PRO A 446 -10.97 8.08 19.26
CA PRO A 446 -10.02 8.02 20.36
C PRO A 446 -9.00 6.89 20.15
N PRO A 447 -7.71 7.21 19.96
CA PRO A 447 -6.72 6.22 19.60
C PRO A 447 -6.37 5.30 20.77
N GLN A 448 -6.37 4.00 20.50
CA GLN A 448 -5.99 2.98 21.44
C GLN A 448 -4.50 2.69 21.34
N VAL A 449 -3.77 2.97 22.42
CA VAL A 449 -2.36 2.57 22.55
C VAL A 449 -2.27 1.15 23.08
N GLU A 450 -1.54 0.30 22.36
CA GLU A 450 -1.15 -1.04 22.81
C GLU A 450 -0.38 -0.93 24.14
N LYS A 451 -0.94 -1.47 25.23
CA LYS A 451 -0.33 -1.40 26.56
C LYS A 451 0.66 -2.55 26.72
N VAL A 452 1.94 -2.25 26.49
CA VAL A 452 3.04 -3.21 26.56
C VAL A 452 3.65 -3.37 27.95
N ASN A 453 3.43 -2.41 28.87
CA ASN A 453 4.02 -2.39 30.21
C ASN A 453 2.93 -2.33 31.29
N GLY A 454 3.30 -2.73 32.52
CA GLY A 454 2.48 -2.48 33.71
C GLY A 454 1.77 -3.71 34.25
N LEU A 455 2.19 -4.93 33.86
CA LEU A 455 1.71 -6.16 34.48
C LEU A 455 2.44 -6.36 35.81
N PRO A 456 1.74 -6.34 36.97
CA PRO A 456 2.36 -6.66 38.24
C PRO A 456 2.69 -8.16 38.31
N GLN A 457 3.97 -8.48 38.41
CA GLN A 457 4.47 -9.85 38.57
C GLN A 457 5.12 -10.01 39.94
N ILE A 458 5.00 -11.21 40.52
CA ILE A 458 5.81 -11.60 41.68
C ILE A 458 7.15 -12.06 41.13
N ASN A 459 8.20 -11.24 41.32
CA ASN A 459 9.55 -11.57 40.88
C ASN A 459 10.30 -12.27 42.02
N ILE A 460 11.00 -13.36 41.70
CA ILE A 460 11.84 -14.11 42.64
C ILE A 460 13.30 -13.96 42.20
N ASP A 461 14.01 -13.03 42.83
CA ASP A 461 15.42 -12.74 42.54
C ASP A 461 16.32 -13.62 43.41
N TYR A 462 16.87 -14.68 42.81
CA TYR A 462 17.69 -15.66 43.54
C TYR A 462 19.05 -15.11 43.98
N ASP A 463 19.36 -15.24 45.28
CA ASP A 463 20.69 -14.96 45.82
C ASP A 463 21.56 -16.22 45.68
N ARG A 464 22.40 -16.22 44.63
CA ARG A 464 23.30 -17.35 44.31
C ARG A 464 24.27 -17.69 45.45
N THR A 465 24.72 -16.69 46.21
CA THR A 465 25.67 -16.90 47.30
C THR A 465 24.98 -17.61 48.47
N ARG A 466 23.77 -17.17 48.84
CA ARG A 466 23.00 -17.83 49.91
C ARG A 466 22.58 -19.24 49.51
N MET A 467 22.09 -19.44 48.28
CA MET A 467 21.75 -20.78 47.79
C MET A 467 22.95 -21.74 47.81
N ALA A 468 24.14 -21.27 47.43
CA ALA A 468 25.36 -22.08 47.46
C ALA A 468 25.71 -22.55 48.89
N ASN A 469 25.54 -21.71 49.91
CA ASN A 469 25.76 -22.09 51.31
C ASN A 469 24.83 -23.21 51.79
N TYR A 470 23.63 -23.31 51.23
CA TYR A 470 22.67 -24.38 51.51
C TYR A 470 22.73 -25.55 50.52
N GLY A 471 23.66 -25.52 49.55
CA GLY A 471 23.82 -26.55 48.53
C GLY A 471 22.64 -26.67 47.56
N LEU A 472 21.87 -25.59 47.36
CA LEU A 472 20.68 -25.56 46.50
C LEU A 472 21.02 -25.09 45.08
N THR A 473 20.36 -25.68 44.09
CA THR A 473 20.42 -25.22 42.70
C THR A 473 19.16 -24.41 42.34
N ILE A 474 19.30 -23.45 41.42
CA ILE A 474 18.16 -22.66 40.91
C ILE A 474 17.06 -23.57 40.35
N GLN A 475 17.44 -24.64 39.67
CA GLN A 475 16.48 -25.60 39.08
C GLN A 475 15.63 -26.28 40.15
N GLN A 476 16.24 -26.77 41.23
CA GLN A 476 15.51 -27.39 42.34
C GLN A 476 14.51 -26.42 42.97
N VAL A 477 14.92 -25.17 43.20
CA VAL A 477 14.03 -24.15 43.77
C VAL A 477 12.88 -23.82 42.82
N ASN A 478 13.16 -23.63 41.53
CA ASN A 478 12.15 -23.40 40.50
C ASN A 478 11.15 -24.56 40.38
N ASP A 479 11.62 -25.81 40.44
CA ASP A 479 10.77 -26.99 40.40
C ASP A 479 9.80 -27.04 41.59
N ILE A 480 10.27 -26.67 42.79
CA ILE A 480 9.44 -26.58 44.00
C ILE A 480 8.42 -25.46 43.88
N VAL A 481 8.83 -24.27 43.46
CA VAL A 481 7.93 -23.11 43.26
C VAL A 481 6.85 -23.43 42.21
N SER A 482 7.25 -24.00 41.07
CA SER A 482 6.32 -24.38 40.00
C SER A 482 5.33 -25.45 40.47
N THR A 483 5.81 -26.48 41.18
CA THR A 483 4.95 -27.52 41.77
C THR A 483 4.01 -26.93 42.80
N ALA A 484 4.48 -26.03 43.67
CA ALA A 484 3.68 -25.46 44.75
C ALA A 484 2.55 -24.56 44.25
N PHE A 485 2.83 -23.66 43.31
CA PHE A 485 1.89 -22.60 42.90
C PHE A 485 1.16 -22.90 41.58
N ALA A 486 1.90 -23.24 40.51
CA ALA A 486 1.32 -23.52 39.19
C ALA A 486 0.69 -24.92 39.14
N GLY A 487 1.27 -25.86 39.89
CA GLY A 487 0.88 -27.27 39.92
C GLY A 487 1.59 -28.06 38.83
N LYS A 488 2.44 -29.00 39.23
CA LYS A 488 3.18 -29.86 38.29
C LYS A 488 2.38 -31.13 38.04
N ALA A 489 2.23 -31.52 36.78
CA ALA A 489 1.61 -32.79 36.42
C ALA A 489 2.49 -33.94 36.93
N ALA A 490 1.93 -34.77 37.82
CA ALA A 490 2.55 -35.98 38.36
C ALA A 490 2.14 -37.24 37.58
N GLY A 491 1.07 -37.15 36.79
CA GLY A 491 0.59 -38.23 35.94
C GLY A 491 -0.72 -37.84 35.26
N VAL A 492 -1.38 -38.83 34.67
CA VAL A 492 -2.63 -38.68 33.94
C VAL A 492 -3.60 -39.74 34.44
N ILE A 493 -4.86 -39.36 34.64
CA ILE A 493 -5.97 -40.26 34.95
C ILE A 493 -6.80 -40.42 33.69
N TYR A 494 -7.03 -41.68 33.29
CA TYR A 494 -7.90 -42.02 32.17
C TYR A 494 -9.27 -42.47 32.69
N GLU A 495 -10.33 -41.84 32.19
CA GLU A 495 -11.71 -42.25 32.41
C GLU A 495 -12.32 -42.63 31.06
N ASN A 496 -12.28 -43.92 30.73
CA ASN A 496 -12.56 -44.44 29.38
C ASN A 496 -11.65 -43.77 28.34
N GLU A 497 -12.22 -42.96 27.45
CA GLU A 497 -11.50 -42.20 26.42
C GLU A 497 -11.07 -40.79 26.88
N ARG A 498 -11.56 -40.33 28.05
CA ARG A 498 -11.25 -39.00 28.58
C ARG A 498 -9.95 -39.01 29.36
N GLN A 499 -9.19 -37.93 29.23
CA GLN A 499 -7.89 -37.76 29.85
C GLN A 499 -7.91 -36.56 30.80
N PHE A 500 -7.46 -36.75 32.04
CA PHE A 500 -7.36 -35.68 33.04
C PHE A 500 -5.96 -35.65 33.67
N ASP A 501 -5.39 -34.46 33.86
CA ASP A 501 -4.09 -34.33 34.51
C ASP A 501 -4.18 -34.53 36.03
N LEU A 502 -3.32 -35.39 36.57
CA LEU A 502 -3.09 -35.50 38.01
C LEU A 502 -2.01 -34.50 38.41
N VAL A 503 -2.40 -33.42 39.06
CA VAL A 503 -1.50 -32.33 39.46
C VAL A 503 -1.20 -32.35 40.96
N VAL A 504 0.06 -32.07 41.31
CA VAL A 504 0.48 -31.80 42.69
C VAL A 504 0.64 -30.29 42.85
N ARG A 505 -0.05 -29.71 43.82
CA ARG A 505 -0.02 -28.28 44.16
C ARG A 505 -0.33 -28.05 45.64
N LEU A 506 0.08 -26.91 46.19
CA LEU A 506 -0.30 -26.52 47.55
C LEU A 506 -1.80 -26.22 47.65
N ASP A 507 -2.35 -26.31 48.86
CA ASP A 507 -3.73 -25.91 49.12
C ASP A 507 -3.91 -24.41 48.79
N SER A 508 -5.10 -24.05 48.30
CA SER A 508 -5.54 -22.67 48.04
C SER A 508 -5.21 -21.65 49.13
N VAL A 509 -5.25 -22.06 50.41
CA VAL A 509 -4.98 -21.18 51.55
C VAL A 509 -3.52 -20.71 51.60
N HIS A 510 -2.58 -21.49 51.06
CA HIS A 510 -1.14 -21.22 51.08
C HIS A 510 -0.60 -20.77 49.72
N ARG A 511 -1.44 -20.14 48.88
CA ARG A 511 -1.04 -19.68 47.54
C ARG A 511 -1.76 -18.42 47.06
N SER A 512 -2.28 -17.63 47.99
CA SER A 512 -3.13 -16.48 47.69
C SER A 512 -2.37 -15.15 47.74
N SER A 513 -1.24 -15.12 48.45
CA SER A 513 -0.49 -13.90 48.73
C SER A 513 1.00 -14.03 48.40
N ILE A 514 1.68 -12.89 48.27
CA ILE A 514 3.14 -12.86 48.15
C ILE A 514 3.84 -13.40 49.41
N GLU A 515 3.21 -13.30 50.58
CA GLU A 515 3.74 -13.87 51.83
C GLU A 515 3.79 -15.40 51.78
N ASP A 516 2.82 -16.03 51.11
CA ASP A 516 2.84 -17.48 50.89
C ASP A 516 4.06 -17.90 50.05
N VAL A 517 4.44 -17.07 49.07
CA VAL A 517 5.66 -17.28 48.26
C VAL A 517 6.91 -17.11 49.12
N ARG A 518 6.96 -16.06 49.97
CA ARG A 518 8.11 -15.78 50.86
C ARG A 518 8.33 -16.86 51.90
N ASN A 519 7.24 -17.43 52.41
CA ASN A 519 7.24 -18.45 53.46
C ASN A 519 7.25 -19.89 52.91
N LEU A 520 7.36 -20.06 51.58
CA LEU A 520 7.47 -21.39 50.96
C LEU A 520 8.70 -22.12 51.50
N MET A 521 8.48 -23.26 52.15
CA MET A 521 9.56 -24.05 52.74
C MET A 521 10.26 -24.92 51.69
N ILE A 522 11.57 -24.77 51.57
CA ILE A 522 12.44 -25.47 50.63
C ILE A 522 13.32 -26.47 51.41
N PRO A 523 13.28 -27.77 51.07
CA PRO A 523 14.16 -28.75 51.68
C PRO A 523 15.60 -28.56 51.18
N THR A 524 16.55 -28.58 52.12
CA THR A 524 17.99 -28.61 51.84
C THR A 524 18.48 -30.05 51.75
N ASN A 525 19.65 -30.26 51.11
CA ASN A 525 20.28 -31.59 51.03
C ASN A 525 20.64 -32.15 52.42
N THR A 526 20.73 -31.30 53.43
CA THR A 526 20.97 -31.65 54.84
C THR A 526 19.71 -32.06 55.63
N GLY A 527 18.52 -32.04 55.00
CA GLY A 527 17.25 -32.44 55.62
C GLY A 527 16.51 -31.34 56.38
N TYR A 528 17.13 -30.17 56.59
CA TYR A 528 16.45 -28.98 57.14
C TYR A 528 15.64 -28.27 56.06
N GLN A 529 14.53 -27.64 56.46
CA GLN A 529 13.74 -26.78 55.57
C GLN A 529 14.00 -25.31 55.89
N ILE A 530 14.14 -24.50 54.86
CA ILE A 530 14.31 -23.05 54.97
C ILE A 530 13.25 -22.32 54.14
N PRO A 531 12.75 -21.16 54.59
CA PRO A 531 11.82 -20.38 53.76
C PRO A 531 12.53 -19.80 52.55
N LEU A 532 11.82 -19.66 51.43
CA LEU A 532 12.34 -19.12 50.17
C LEU A 532 12.96 -17.72 50.35
N SER A 533 12.41 -16.90 51.24
CA SER A 533 12.95 -15.58 51.60
C SER A 533 14.39 -15.58 52.16
N GLN A 534 14.91 -16.72 52.63
CA GLN A 534 16.32 -16.81 53.05
C GLN A 534 17.28 -16.91 51.86
N VAL A 535 16.83 -17.35 50.69
CA VAL A 535 17.67 -17.63 49.51
C VAL A 535 17.27 -16.85 48.25
N ALA A 536 16.18 -16.09 48.31
CA ALA A 536 15.74 -15.20 47.24
C ALA A 536 15.06 -13.95 47.81
N GLU A 537 15.11 -12.85 47.05
CA GLU A 537 14.32 -11.66 47.29
C GLU A 537 13.01 -11.75 46.49
N ILE A 538 11.86 -11.53 47.15
CA ILE A 538 10.53 -11.70 46.55
C ILE A 538 9.75 -10.40 46.66
N ASN A 539 9.58 -9.73 45.52
CA ASN A 539 8.94 -8.42 45.43
C ASN A 539 7.96 -8.35 44.25
N TYR A 540 7.00 -7.45 44.33
CA TYR A 540 6.21 -7.07 43.15
C TYR A 540 7.07 -6.20 42.23
N LYS A 541 7.08 -6.54 40.95
CA LYS A 541 7.73 -5.75 39.91
C LYS A 541 6.76 -5.58 38.75
N LEU A 542 6.67 -4.36 38.22
CA LEU A 542 5.98 -4.10 36.98
C LEU A 542 6.90 -4.52 35.83
N ASP A 543 6.41 -5.41 34.98
CA ASP A 543 7.14 -5.86 33.79
C ASP A 543 6.26 -5.73 32.53
N ALA A 544 6.81 -6.12 31.38
CA ALA A 544 6.11 -6.14 30.11
C ALA A 544 4.96 -7.15 30.15
N ALA A 545 3.75 -6.69 29.84
CA ALA A 545 2.57 -7.54 29.67
C ALA A 545 2.68 -8.37 28.36
N GLN A 546 3.19 -7.73 27.30
CA GLN A 546 3.31 -8.31 25.97
C GLN A 546 4.50 -7.69 25.22
N ILE A 547 5.23 -8.51 24.45
CA ILE A 547 6.29 -8.04 23.55
C ILE A 547 5.91 -8.34 22.10
N SER A 548 5.34 -7.34 21.44
CA SER A 548 4.96 -7.43 20.03
C SER A 548 6.16 -7.21 19.11
N ARG A 549 6.30 -8.10 18.12
CA ARG A 549 7.36 -8.03 17.11
C ARG A 549 6.81 -8.19 15.71
N GLU A 550 7.40 -7.46 14.76
CA GLU A 550 7.10 -7.57 13.34
C GLU A 550 8.43 -7.56 12.57
N ALA A 551 8.64 -8.55 11.71
CA ALA A 551 9.91 -8.80 11.02
C ALA A 551 11.14 -8.81 11.96
N GLY A 552 10.99 -9.38 13.16
CA GLY A 552 12.06 -9.49 14.17
C GLY A 552 12.30 -8.22 15.01
N LYS A 553 11.65 -7.10 14.69
CA LYS A 553 11.80 -5.84 15.43
C LYS A 553 10.66 -5.65 16.43
N ARG A 554 10.96 -5.14 17.61
CA ARG A 554 9.94 -4.73 18.59
C ARG A 554 9.15 -3.55 18.05
N ARG A 555 7.84 -3.54 18.30
CA ARG A 555 6.93 -2.46 17.91
C ARG A 555 5.89 -2.21 18.99
N ILE A 556 5.32 -1.01 18.95
CA ILE A 556 4.08 -0.66 19.65
C ILE A 556 3.09 -0.11 18.62
N VAL A 557 1.82 -0.53 18.71
CA VAL A 557 0.73 -0.06 17.85
C VAL A 557 -0.12 0.99 18.57
N ILE A 558 -0.48 2.02 17.81
CA ILE A 558 -1.53 2.97 18.16
C ILE A 558 -2.63 2.81 17.12
N GLY A 559 -3.68 2.07 17.47
CA GLY A 559 -4.82 1.77 16.59
C GLY A 559 -5.93 2.80 16.74
N PHE A 560 -6.60 3.16 15.64
CA PHE A 560 -7.79 4.01 15.66
C PHE A 560 -8.66 3.75 14.44
N ASN A 561 -9.96 3.96 14.60
CA ASN A 561 -10.92 3.92 13.50
C ASN A 561 -11.14 5.31 12.90
N VAL A 562 -11.55 5.36 11.65
CA VAL A 562 -11.82 6.60 10.93
C VAL A 562 -13.33 6.81 10.84
N ALA A 563 -13.80 7.99 11.26
CA ALA A 563 -15.22 8.33 11.26
C ALA A 563 -15.47 9.70 10.61
N GLY A 564 -16.47 9.78 9.72
CA GLY A 564 -16.89 11.04 9.10
C GLY A 564 -15.92 11.65 8.09
N ARG A 565 -14.80 10.98 7.77
CA ARG A 565 -13.80 11.35 6.76
C ARG A 565 -13.21 10.10 6.10
N ASP A 566 -12.44 10.28 5.03
CA ASP A 566 -11.76 9.18 4.33
C ASP A 566 -10.41 8.81 4.99
N VAL A 567 -10.02 7.55 4.83
CA VAL A 567 -8.81 6.97 5.43
C VAL A 567 -7.54 7.68 4.95
N GLN A 568 -7.44 7.97 3.64
CA GLN A 568 -6.25 8.58 3.06
C GLN A 568 -5.98 9.99 3.62
N SER A 569 -6.99 10.84 3.69
CA SER A 569 -6.85 12.22 4.19
C SER A 569 -6.49 12.23 5.67
N VAL A 570 -7.17 11.41 6.50
CA VAL A 570 -6.88 11.35 7.94
C VAL A 570 -5.45 10.87 8.20
N VAL A 571 -4.98 9.84 7.49
CA VAL A 571 -3.60 9.37 7.64
C VAL A 571 -2.58 10.39 7.13
N SER A 572 -2.89 11.13 6.07
CA SER A 572 -2.01 12.18 5.55
C SER A 572 -1.89 13.35 6.54
N ASP A 573 -3.00 13.75 7.17
CA ASP A 573 -3.02 14.77 8.22
C ASP A 573 -2.21 14.31 9.45
N ILE A 574 -2.37 13.04 9.85
CA ILE A 574 -1.58 12.43 10.94
C ILE A 574 -0.10 12.39 10.59
N GLN A 575 0.27 11.97 9.38
CA GLN A 575 1.66 11.93 8.90
C GLN A 575 2.32 13.30 9.00
N GLN A 576 1.63 14.34 8.54
CA GLN A 576 2.10 15.72 8.64
C GLN A 576 2.28 16.13 10.11
N GLN A 577 1.23 15.99 10.94
CA GLN A 577 1.28 16.42 12.34
C GLN A 577 2.33 15.67 13.16
N LEU A 578 2.51 14.36 12.95
CA LEU A 578 3.53 13.58 13.65
C LEU A 578 4.94 14.00 13.23
N SER A 579 5.17 14.30 11.95
CA SER A 579 6.47 14.78 11.48
C SER A 579 6.87 16.13 12.08
N GLU A 580 5.90 17.01 12.35
CA GLU A 580 6.12 18.34 12.93
C GLU A 580 6.22 18.32 14.46
N LYS A 581 5.34 17.57 15.13
CA LYS A 581 5.16 17.59 16.59
C LYS A 581 5.97 16.52 17.35
N VAL A 582 6.29 15.38 16.73
CA VAL A 582 6.91 14.21 17.41
C VAL A 582 8.24 13.84 16.76
N LYS A 583 9.35 14.26 17.40
CA LYS A 583 10.71 13.85 17.00
C LYS A 583 11.10 12.54 17.68
N LEU A 584 11.31 11.49 16.90
CA LEU A 584 11.74 10.18 17.39
C LEU A 584 13.27 10.10 17.61
N PRO A 585 13.76 9.29 18.57
CA PRO A 585 15.19 9.02 18.74
C PRO A 585 15.78 8.21 17.59
N THR A 586 17.12 8.19 17.49
CA THR A 586 17.83 7.38 16.50
C THR A 586 17.46 5.90 16.61
N GLY A 587 17.18 5.26 15.46
CA GLY A 587 16.75 3.86 15.40
C GLY A 587 15.25 3.64 15.55
N TYR A 588 14.46 4.69 15.78
CA TYR A 588 13.00 4.63 15.87
C TYR A 588 12.35 5.23 14.62
N TYR A 589 11.27 4.63 14.14
CA TYR A 589 10.56 5.12 12.96
C TYR A 589 9.07 4.76 12.99
N PHE A 590 8.28 5.57 12.29
CA PHE A 590 6.85 5.36 12.09
C PHE A 590 6.59 4.51 10.85
N THR A 591 5.60 3.63 10.95
CA THR A 591 4.96 2.97 9.82
C THR A 591 3.45 3.06 10.00
N TYR A 592 2.69 3.08 8.91
CA TYR A 592 1.24 3.13 8.93
C TYR A 592 0.68 1.82 8.38
N GLY A 593 -0.16 1.16 9.18
CA GLY A 593 -0.79 -0.13 8.86
C GLY A 593 -2.31 -0.02 8.78
N GLY A 594 -2.97 -1.17 8.67
CA GLY A 594 -4.43 -1.25 8.54
C GLY A 594 -4.88 -1.16 7.09
N GLN A 595 -6.11 -0.68 6.88
CA GLN A 595 -6.70 -0.48 5.55
C GLN A 595 -5.91 0.50 4.69
N PHE A 596 -5.21 1.47 5.30
CA PHE A 596 -4.36 2.43 4.57
C PHE A 596 -3.21 1.75 3.82
N GLU A 597 -2.59 0.72 4.41
CA GLU A 597 -1.51 -0.03 3.75
C GLU A 597 -2.03 -0.74 2.49
N ASN A 598 -3.22 -1.36 2.59
CA ASN A 598 -3.86 -2.04 1.47
C ASN A 598 -4.31 -1.05 0.40
N LEU A 599 -4.87 0.10 0.81
CA LEU A 599 -5.18 1.20 -0.10
C LEU A 599 -3.94 1.65 -0.88
N LYS A 600 -2.79 1.84 -0.21
CA LYS A 600 -1.54 2.26 -0.86
C LYS A 600 -1.04 1.20 -1.84
N LYS A 601 -1.05 -0.09 -1.47
CA LYS A 601 -0.67 -1.20 -2.36
C LYS A 601 -1.58 -1.27 -3.59
N ALA A 602 -2.89 -1.23 -3.40
CA ALA A 602 -3.87 -1.30 -4.47
C ALA A 602 -3.82 -0.05 -5.38
N SER A 603 -3.69 1.15 -4.82
CA SER A 603 -3.53 2.40 -5.57
C SER A 603 -2.27 2.38 -6.43
N ASN A 604 -1.12 1.97 -5.88
CA ASN A 604 0.13 1.82 -6.65
C ASN A 604 -0.03 0.84 -7.81
N ARG A 605 -0.82 -0.23 -7.62
CA ARG A 605 -1.09 -1.19 -8.69
C ARG A 605 -2.03 -0.62 -9.75
N LEU A 606 -3.09 0.09 -9.35
CA LEU A 606 -4.00 0.77 -10.27
C LEU A 606 -3.32 1.88 -11.07
N MET A 607 -2.34 2.58 -10.49
CA MET A 607 -1.49 3.54 -11.20
C MET A 607 -0.75 2.92 -12.39
N ILE A 608 -0.52 1.60 -12.38
CA ILE A 608 0.08 0.84 -13.48
C ILE A 608 -1.02 0.20 -14.35
N ALA A 609 -2.03 -0.41 -13.73
CA ALA A 609 -3.06 -1.16 -14.43
C ALA A 609 -3.93 -0.26 -15.33
N VAL A 610 -4.31 0.94 -14.87
CA VAL A 610 -5.16 1.87 -15.64
C VAL A 610 -4.47 2.35 -16.92
N PRO A 611 -3.21 2.85 -16.89
CA PRO A 611 -2.49 3.17 -18.13
C PRO A 611 -2.32 2.00 -19.09
N VAL A 612 -2.08 0.78 -18.57
CA VAL A 612 -2.00 -0.42 -19.41
C VAL A 612 -3.35 -0.71 -20.08
N SER A 613 -4.48 -0.62 -19.35
CA SER A 613 -5.81 -0.73 -19.93
C SER A 613 -6.01 0.29 -21.05
N LEU A 614 -5.69 1.56 -20.80
CA LEU A 614 -5.82 2.64 -21.78
C LEU A 614 -4.97 2.39 -23.04
N LEU A 615 -3.74 1.92 -22.87
CA LEU A 615 -2.85 1.57 -24.00
C LEU A 615 -3.44 0.40 -24.81
N LEU A 616 -3.93 -0.65 -24.14
CA LEU A 616 -4.57 -1.79 -24.80
C LEU A 616 -5.83 -1.36 -25.57
N ILE A 617 -6.68 -0.51 -24.98
CA ILE A 617 -7.85 0.07 -25.66
C ILE A 617 -7.40 0.84 -26.90
N PHE A 618 -6.39 1.70 -26.78
CA PHE A 618 -5.89 2.50 -27.91
C PHE A 618 -5.31 1.61 -29.02
N ALA A 619 -4.56 0.57 -28.67
CA ALA A 619 -4.01 -0.41 -29.61
C ALA A 619 -5.11 -1.15 -30.38
N LEU A 620 -6.17 -1.58 -29.69
CA LEU A 620 -7.33 -2.22 -30.33
C LEU A 620 -8.06 -1.26 -31.25
N LEU A 621 -8.32 -0.02 -30.82
CA LEU A 621 -8.93 1.01 -31.66
C LEU A 621 -8.10 1.28 -32.91
N TYR A 622 -6.77 1.34 -32.77
CA TYR A 622 -5.86 1.47 -33.90
C TYR A 622 -5.96 0.28 -34.86
N PHE A 623 -6.01 -0.96 -34.37
CA PHE A 623 -6.18 -2.14 -35.22
C PHE A 623 -7.54 -2.20 -35.91
N THR A 624 -8.61 -1.79 -35.24
CA THR A 624 -9.97 -1.78 -35.80
C THR A 624 -10.12 -0.76 -36.93
N PHE A 625 -9.66 0.47 -36.73
CA PHE A 625 -9.85 1.55 -37.71
C PHE A 625 -8.67 1.76 -38.66
N ARG A 626 -7.51 1.13 -38.37
CA ARG A 626 -6.23 1.32 -39.09
C ARG A 626 -5.89 2.79 -39.31
N SER A 627 -6.26 3.64 -38.35
CA SER A 627 -6.13 5.09 -38.45
C SER A 627 -5.89 5.70 -37.08
N PHE A 628 -4.69 6.26 -36.90
CA PHE A 628 -4.33 6.97 -35.66
C PHE A 628 -5.31 8.10 -35.36
N LYS A 629 -5.73 8.86 -36.38
CA LYS A 629 -6.68 9.97 -36.22
C LYS A 629 -8.03 9.50 -35.66
N GLN A 630 -8.57 8.40 -36.17
CA GLN A 630 -9.86 7.88 -35.70
C GLN A 630 -9.75 7.22 -34.33
N ALA A 631 -8.64 6.51 -34.08
CA ALA A 631 -8.36 5.93 -32.77
C ALA A 631 -8.26 7.03 -31.69
N SER A 632 -7.47 8.09 -31.91
CA SER A 632 -7.37 9.23 -31.00
C SER A 632 -8.70 9.95 -30.79
N LEU A 633 -9.51 10.10 -31.85
CA LEU A 633 -10.82 10.72 -31.76
C LEU A 633 -11.75 9.92 -30.83
N ILE A 634 -11.86 8.61 -31.02
CA ILE A 634 -12.68 7.74 -30.16
C ILE A 634 -12.12 7.72 -28.73
N PHE A 635 -10.80 7.71 -28.58
CA PHE A 635 -10.13 7.73 -27.28
C PHE A 635 -10.49 8.99 -26.45
N THR A 636 -10.86 10.11 -27.08
CA THR A 636 -11.34 11.30 -26.34
C THR A 636 -12.63 11.07 -25.56
N ALA A 637 -13.42 10.03 -25.90
CA ALA A 637 -14.62 9.67 -25.16
C ALA A 637 -14.32 9.19 -23.72
N ILE A 638 -13.11 8.68 -23.47
CA ILE A 638 -12.70 8.16 -22.16
C ILE A 638 -12.55 9.31 -21.12
N PRO A 639 -11.74 10.37 -21.35
CA PRO A 639 -11.73 11.54 -20.48
C PRO A 639 -13.11 12.16 -20.27
N MET A 640 -13.95 12.17 -21.32
CA MET A 640 -15.31 12.73 -21.25
C MET A 640 -16.22 11.93 -20.34
N SER A 641 -16.12 10.59 -20.32
CA SER A 641 -16.91 9.75 -19.42
C SER A 641 -16.46 9.87 -17.96
N ALA A 642 -15.16 10.07 -17.73
CA ALA A 642 -14.62 10.26 -16.37
C ALA A 642 -15.24 11.48 -15.66
N ILE A 643 -15.61 12.54 -16.39
CA ILE A 643 -16.24 13.75 -15.86
C ILE A 643 -17.48 13.38 -15.02
N GLY A 644 -18.42 12.66 -15.61
CA GLY A 644 -19.66 12.28 -14.91
C GLY A 644 -19.45 11.30 -13.77
N GLY A 645 -18.48 10.39 -13.89
CA GLY A 645 -18.17 9.45 -12.82
C GLY A 645 -17.67 10.17 -11.56
N VAL A 646 -16.76 11.13 -11.72
CA VAL A 646 -16.23 11.94 -10.60
C VAL A 646 -17.31 12.82 -9.99
N PHE A 647 -18.10 13.53 -10.82
CA PHE A 647 -19.19 14.36 -10.31
C PHE A 647 -20.26 13.53 -9.59
N ALA A 648 -20.57 12.32 -10.06
CA ALA A 648 -21.54 11.45 -9.40
C ALA A 648 -21.08 10.97 -8.02
N LEU A 649 -19.79 10.61 -7.87
CA LEU A 649 -19.22 10.30 -6.55
C LEU A 649 -19.31 11.50 -5.61
N MET A 650 -18.94 12.69 -6.09
CA MET A 650 -18.96 13.92 -5.29
C MET A 650 -20.38 14.33 -4.87
N LEU A 651 -21.35 14.28 -5.79
CA LEU A 651 -22.76 14.57 -5.49
C LEU A 651 -23.34 13.59 -4.46
N ARG A 652 -22.82 12.37 -4.41
CA ARG A 652 -23.24 11.34 -3.47
C ARG A 652 -22.43 11.32 -2.18
N GLY A 653 -21.43 12.20 -2.04
CA GLY A 653 -20.55 12.25 -0.88
C GLY A 653 -19.70 10.99 -0.69
N MET A 654 -19.39 10.26 -1.78
CA MET A 654 -18.59 9.04 -1.73
C MET A 654 -17.12 9.35 -2.09
N PRO A 655 -16.14 8.92 -1.27
CA PRO A 655 -14.73 9.04 -1.62
C PRO A 655 -14.34 8.08 -2.75
N PHE A 656 -13.11 8.21 -3.24
CA PHE A 656 -12.55 7.24 -4.17
C PHE A 656 -12.27 5.92 -3.45
N SER A 657 -12.83 4.82 -3.96
CA SER A 657 -12.53 3.46 -3.47
C SER A 657 -12.02 2.56 -4.60
N ILE A 658 -11.44 1.40 -4.25
CA ILE A 658 -11.01 0.42 -5.28
C ILE A 658 -12.22 -0.05 -6.12
N SER A 659 -13.40 -0.19 -5.51
CA SER A 659 -14.66 -0.46 -6.23
C SER A 659 -15.00 0.65 -7.23
N ALA A 660 -14.83 1.91 -6.86
CA ALA A 660 -15.04 3.04 -7.76
C ALA A 660 -14.02 3.05 -8.91
N GLY A 661 -12.75 2.76 -8.61
CA GLY A 661 -11.68 2.65 -9.62
C GLY A 661 -11.97 1.58 -10.68
N ILE A 662 -12.48 0.43 -10.27
CA ILE A 662 -12.97 -0.62 -11.18
C ILE A 662 -14.17 -0.13 -11.99
N GLY A 663 -15.09 0.62 -11.37
CA GLY A 663 -16.20 1.26 -12.07
C GLY A 663 -15.73 2.19 -13.21
N PHE A 664 -14.66 2.96 -13.00
CA PHE A 664 -14.05 3.77 -14.06
C PHE A 664 -13.45 2.91 -15.18
N ILE A 665 -12.74 1.83 -14.83
CA ILE A 665 -12.17 0.89 -15.81
C ILE A 665 -13.30 0.33 -16.68
N ALA A 666 -14.37 -0.18 -16.07
CA ALA A 666 -15.55 -0.69 -16.79
C ALA A 666 -16.15 0.38 -17.70
N LEU A 667 -16.40 1.60 -17.16
CA LEU A 667 -16.94 2.74 -17.88
C LEU A 667 -16.13 3.11 -19.13
N PHE A 668 -14.80 3.01 -19.09
CA PHE A 668 -13.94 3.31 -20.25
C PHE A 668 -14.21 2.37 -21.43
N GLY A 669 -14.43 1.08 -21.17
CA GLY A 669 -14.80 0.11 -22.20
C GLY A 669 -16.12 0.47 -22.89
N VAL A 670 -17.16 0.78 -22.11
CA VAL A 670 -18.49 1.13 -22.62
C VAL A 670 -18.49 2.46 -23.38
N ALA A 671 -17.79 3.47 -22.86
CA ALA A 671 -17.71 4.77 -23.49
C ALA A 671 -17.04 4.68 -24.88
N VAL A 672 -16.04 3.81 -25.02
CA VAL A 672 -15.37 3.55 -26.28
C VAL A 672 -16.29 2.88 -27.29
N LEU A 673 -17.11 1.90 -26.87
CA LEU A 673 -18.07 1.22 -27.74
C LEU A 673 -19.01 2.20 -28.45
N ASN A 674 -19.61 3.14 -27.70
CA ASN A 674 -20.47 4.18 -28.27
C ASN A 674 -19.75 5.03 -29.33
N GLY A 675 -18.46 5.33 -29.10
CA GLY A 675 -17.63 6.04 -30.08
C GLY A 675 -17.33 5.23 -31.34
N ILE A 676 -17.05 3.93 -31.21
CA ILE A 676 -16.76 3.02 -32.34
C ILE A 676 -17.95 2.97 -33.30
N VAL A 677 -19.15 2.76 -32.77
CA VAL A 677 -20.37 2.63 -33.58
C VAL A 677 -20.67 3.93 -34.35
N LEU A 678 -20.48 5.09 -33.72
CA LEU A 678 -20.71 6.39 -34.36
C LEU A 678 -19.70 6.65 -35.49
N ILE A 679 -18.40 6.48 -35.23
CA ILE A 679 -17.36 6.69 -36.23
C ILE A 679 -17.43 5.65 -37.36
N GLY A 680 -17.76 4.40 -37.05
CA GLY A 680 -18.01 3.35 -38.05
C GLY A 680 -19.08 3.77 -39.06
N THR A 681 -20.12 4.45 -38.60
CA THR A 681 -21.20 4.96 -39.47
C THR A 681 -20.76 6.13 -40.32
N PHE A 682 -19.95 7.05 -39.79
CA PHE A 682 -19.35 8.11 -40.61
C PHE A 682 -18.43 7.54 -41.69
N ASN A 683 -17.70 6.46 -41.39
CA ASN A 683 -16.88 5.78 -42.39
C ASN A 683 -17.72 5.09 -43.46
N GLN A 684 -18.86 4.50 -43.08
CA GLN A 684 -19.80 3.90 -44.02
C GLN A 684 -20.42 4.94 -44.95
N LEU A 685 -20.99 6.02 -44.41
CA LEU A 685 -21.55 7.12 -45.22
C LEU A 685 -20.51 7.75 -46.15
N LYS A 686 -19.25 7.83 -45.73
CA LYS A 686 -18.14 8.27 -46.59
C LYS A 686 -17.93 7.32 -47.78
N LYS A 687 -18.04 6.01 -47.57
CA LYS A 687 -17.96 5.01 -48.66
C LYS A 687 -19.18 5.09 -49.58
N ASP A 688 -20.34 5.45 -49.04
CA ASP A 688 -21.60 5.61 -49.79
C ASP A 688 -21.68 6.94 -50.58
N GLY A 689 -20.57 7.68 -50.71
CA GLY A 689 -20.45 8.90 -51.54
C GLY A 689 -20.80 10.22 -50.84
N TRP A 690 -20.97 10.24 -49.51
CA TRP A 690 -21.21 11.48 -48.76
C TRP A 690 -19.89 12.21 -48.44
N ASP A 691 -19.43 13.03 -49.38
CA ASP A 691 -18.15 13.76 -49.28
C ASP A 691 -18.20 15.00 -48.37
N ASP A 692 -19.36 15.64 -48.23
CA ASP A 692 -19.55 16.78 -47.32
C ASP A 692 -19.53 16.31 -45.85
N VAL A 693 -18.46 16.68 -45.14
CA VAL A 693 -18.20 16.30 -43.74
C VAL A 693 -19.35 16.74 -42.82
N ILE A 694 -19.94 17.92 -43.03
CA ILE A 694 -20.98 18.45 -42.15
C ILE A 694 -22.29 17.70 -42.37
N LYS A 695 -22.70 17.51 -43.64
CA LYS A 695 -23.91 16.74 -43.97
C LYS A 695 -23.78 15.29 -43.51
N ARG A 696 -22.61 14.68 -43.72
CA ARG A 696 -22.31 13.31 -43.25
C ARG A 696 -22.44 13.17 -41.74
N THR A 697 -21.93 14.15 -40.98
CA THR A 697 -22.01 14.11 -39.52
C THR A 697 -23.46 14.29 -39.03
N ILE A 698 -24.24 15.18 -39.64
CA ILE A 698 -25.66 15.38 -39.29
C ILE A 698 -26.48 14.12 -39.59
N GLU A 699 -26.28 13.51 -40.77
CA GLU A 699 -27.06 12.32 -41.13
C GLU A 699 -26.61 11.09 -40.33
N GLY A 700 -25.30 10.92 -40.12
CA GLY A 700 -24.77 9.80 -39.33
C GLY A 700 -25.19 9.85 -37.86
N THR A 701 -25.22 11.04 -37.24
CA THR A 701 -25.73 11.20 -35.87
C THR A 701 -27.23 10.97 -35.79
N LYS A 702 -28.01 11.35 -36.82
CA LYS A 702 -29.45 11.07 -36.90
C LYS A 702 -29.73 9.57 -36.93
N ILE A 703 -29.00 8.82 -37.75
CA ILE A 703 -29.13 7.35 -37.86
C ILE A 703 -28.74 6.67 -36.54
N ARG A 704 -27.73 7.17 -35.83
CA ARG A 704 -27.21 6.55 -34.60
C ARG A 704 -27.80 7.06 -33.29
N LEU A 705 -28.64 8.10 -33.32
CA LEU A 705 -29.27 8.63 -32.11
C LEU A 705 -30.05 7.56 -31.33
N ARG A 706 -30.87 6.76 -32.04
CA ARG A 706 -31.66 5.69 -31.40
C ARG A 706 -30.78 4.59 -30.78
N PRO A 707 -29.86 3.95 -31.53
CA PRO A 707 -28.96 2.95 -30.95
C PRO A 707 -28.16 3.46 -29.75
N VAL A 708 -27.54 4.64 -29.85
CA VAL A 708 -26.66 5.18 -28.79
C VAL A 708 -27.45 5.54 -27.53
N LEU A 709 -28.65 6.13 -27.68
CA LEU A 709 -29.50 6.40 -26.52
C LEU A 709 -30.04 5.11 -25.88
N MET A 710 -30.36 4.10 -26.70
CA MET A 710 -30.84 2.82 -26.22
C MET A 710 -29.76 2.13 -25.37
N THR A 711 -28.56 1.94 -25.90
CA THR A 711 -27.46 1.25 -25.21
C THR A 711 -27.06 1.98 -23.93
N ALA A 712 -26.93 3.31 -23.99
CA ALA A 712 -26.64 4.14 -22.82
C ALA A 712 -27.72 4.05 -21.73
N THR A 713 -29.00 4.09 -22.11
CA THR A 713 -30.11 4.03 -21.15
C THR A 713 -30.24 2.65 -20.53
N VAL A 714 -30.07 1.59 -21.33
CA VAL A 714 -30.11 0.21 -20.86
C VAL A 714 -28.97 -0.05 -19.85
N ALA A 715 -27.73 0.34 -20.16
CA ALA A 715 -26.60 0.18 -19.25
C ALA A 715 -26.72 1.06 -17.99
N SER A 716 -27.12 2.33 -18.13
CA SER A 716 -27.27 3.22 -16.97
C SER A 716 -28.41 2.77 -16.04
N LEU A 717 -29.54 2.35 -16.59
CA LEU A 717 -30.68 1.90 -15.79
C LEU A 717 -30.51 0.46 -15.28
N GLY A 718 -29.71 -0.37 -15.95
CA GLY A 718 -29.35 -1.72 -15.48
C GLY A 718 -28.57 -1.70 -14.16
N PHE A 719 -27.68 -0.71 -13.98
CA PHE A 719 -26.97 -0.48 -12.73
C PHE A 719 -27.78 0.26 -11.64
N LEU A 720 -28.96 0.82 -11.97
CA LEU A 720 -29.71 1.68 -11.07
C LEU A 720 -30.14 1.01 -9.76
N PRO A 721 -30.65 -0.25 -9.75
CA PRO A 721 -31.00 -0.94 -8.50
C PRO A 721 -29.79 -1.09 -7.58
N MET A 722 -28.63 -1.46 -8.13
CA MET A 722 -27.38 -1.60 -7.38
C MET A 722 -26.89 -0.28 -6.81
N ALA A 723 -27.08 0.81 -7.56
CA ALA A 723 -26.72 2.14 -7.07
C ALA A 723 -27.60 2.56 -5.89
N ILE A 724 -28.90 2.24 -5.85
CA ILE A 724 -29.81 2.74 -4.80
C ILE A 724 -29.92 1.79 -3.60
N SER A 725 -29.74 0.48 -3.81
CA SER A 725 -29.97 -0.57 -2.83
C SER A 725 -29.34 -0.27 -1.47
N THR A 726 -30.11 -0.34 -0.38
CA THR A 726 -29.62 -0.11 1.00
C THR A 726 -29.39 -1.40 1.78
N SER A 727 -29.53 -2.54 1.13
CA SER A 727 -29.44 -3.85 1.78
C SER A 727 -27.99 -4.31 1.98
N ALA A 728 -27.79 -5.25 2.91
CA ALA A 728 -26.47 -5.81 3.21
C ALA A 728 -25.75 -6.33 1.95
N GLY A 729 -24.53 -5.84 1.71
CA GLY A 729 -23.74 -6.20 0.53
C GLY A 729 -23.79 -5.19 -0.61
N ALA A 730 -24.74 -4.26 -0.59
CA ALA A 730 -24.83 -3.22 -1.60
C ALA A 730 -23.68 -2.20 -1.50
N GLU A 731 -23.02 -2.08 -0.35
CA GLU A 731 -21.97 -1.10 -0.08
C GLU A 731 -20.81 -1.20 -1.06
N VAL A 732 -20.44 -2.42 -1.44
CA VAL A 732 -19.32 -2.64 -2.37
C VAL A 732 -19.72 -2.36 -3.82
N GLN A 733 -21.01 -2.50 -4.15
CA GLN A 733 -21.56 -2.28 -5.51
C GLN A 733 -21.89 -0.81 -5.78
N LYS A 734 -22.33 -0.07 -4.76
CA LYS A 734 -22.78 1.34 -4.88
C LYS A 734 -21.76 2.25 -5.57
N PRO A 735 -20.46 2.30 -5.17
CA PRO A 735 -19.51 3.20 -5.81
C PRO A 735 -19.27 2.81 -7.28
N LEU A 736 -19.17 1.51 -7.56
CA LEU A 736 -18.99 0.98 -8.91
C LEU A 736 -20.17 1.40 -9.81
N ALA A 737 -21.39 1.15 -9.38
CA ALA A 737 -22.60 1.51 -10.12
C ALA A 737 -22.74 3.05 -10.28
N THR A 738 -22.44 3.82 -9.24
CA THR A 738 -22.52 5.30 -9.27
C THR A 738 -21.58 5.89 -10.32
N VAL A 739 -20.35 5.40 -10.39
CA VAL A 739 -19.36 5.85 -11.39
C VAL A 739 -19.83 5.52 -12.80
N VAL A 740 -20.30 4.28 -13.04
CA VAL A 740 -20.74 3.85 -14.37
C VAL A 740 -21.97 4.64 -14.82
N ILE A 741 -22.98 4.83 -13.97
CA ILE A 741 -24.20 5.60 -14.29
C ILE A 741 -23.84 7.06 -14.59
N GLY A 742 -23.16 7.74 -13.68
CA GLY A 742 -22.77 9.14 -13.87
C GLY A 742 -21.91 9.33 -15.10
N GLY A 743 -20.96 8.42 -15.29
CA GLY A 743 -20.08 8.38 -16.44
C GLY A 743 -20.83 8.18 -17.75
N LEU A 744 -21.75 7.22 -17.83
CA LEU A 744 -22.53 6.96 -19.05
C LEU A 744 -23.46 8.11 -19.41
N VAL A 745 -24.13 8.72 -18.43
CA VAL A 745 -25.01 9.89 -18.66
C VAL A 745 -24.22 11.02 -19.33
N THR A 746 -23.06 11.38 -18.77
CA THR A 746 -22.20 12.42 -19.35
C THR A 746 -21.55 11.98 -20.67
N ALA A 747 -21.04 10.75 -20.74
CA ALA A 747 -20.42 10.20 -21.94
C ALA A 747 -21.37 10.20 -23.12
N THR A 748 -22.65 9.86 -22.90
CA THR A 748 -23.65 9.78 -23.97
C THR A 748 -23.96 11.15 -24.54
N PHE A 749 -24.15 12.13 -23.66
CA PHE A 749 -24.31 13.52 -24.06
C PHE A 749 -23.08 14.03 -24.83
N LEU A 750 -21.89 13.86 -24.25
CA LEU A 750 -20.64 14.35 -24.86
C LEU A 750 -20.29 13.60 -26.15
N THR A 751 -20.63 12.32 -26.29
CA THR A 751 -20.42 11.53 -27.52
C THR A 751 -21.39 11.95 -28.62
N LEU A 752 -22.63 12.31 -28.30
CA LEU A 752 -23.59 12.77 -29.32
C LEU A 752 -23.37 14.21 -29.76
N PHE A 753 -22.70 15.05 -28.97
CA PHE A 753 -22.41 16.44 -29.34
C PHE A 753 -20.93 16.68 -29.66
N VAL A 754 -20.03 16.40 -28.73
CA VAL A 754 -18.61 16.78 -28.82
C VAL A 754 -17.85 15.91 -29.81
N LEU A 755 -18.05 14.58 -29.83
CA LEU A 755 -17.36 13.69 -30.76
C LEU A 755 -17.63 14.04 -32.24
N PRO A 756 -18.88 14.32 -32.67
CA PRO A 756 -19.20 14.89 -33.99
C PRO A 756 -18.46 16.19 -34.32
N LEU A 757 -18.37 17.12 -33.35
CA LEU A 757 -17.70 18.40 -33.55
C LEU A 757 -16.19 18.22 -33.73
N LEU A 758 -15.58 17.36 -32.89
CA LEU A 758 -14.18 16.97 -33.02
C LEU A 758 -13.94 16.28 -34.37
N TYR A 759 -14.84 15.43 -34.85
CA TYR A 759 -14.74 14.81 -36.17
C TYR A 759 -14.73 15.83 -37.31
N ILE A 760 -15.59 16.86 -37.24
CA ILE A 760 -15.63 17.97 -38.22
C ILE A 760 -14.33 18.78 -38.15
N ILE A 761 -13.84 19.09 -36.94
CA ILE A 761 -12.60 19.86 -36.74
C ILE A 761 -11.39 19.11 -37.30
N PHE A 762 -11.29 17.80 -37.04
CA PHE A 762 -10.17 16.95 -37.49
C PHE A 762 -10.16 16.71 -39.02
N ASN A 763 -11.31 16.78 -39.69
CA ASN A 763 -11.45 16.56 -41.14
C ASN A 763 -11.61 17.85 -41.96
N SER A 764 -11.73 19.01 -41.33
CA SER A 764 -11.77 20.31 -42.01
C SER A 764 -10.37 20.75 -42.43
N LYS A 765 -10.19 21.21 -43.68
CA LYS A 765 -8.93 21.82 -44.14
C LYS A 765 -8.70 23.13 -43.36
N PHE A 766 -7.83 23.08 -42.36
CA PHE A 766 -7.40 24.24 -41.59
C PHE A 766 -6.69 25.25 -42.50
N ASN A 767 -7.27 26.44 -42.68
CA ASN A 767 -6.64 27.58 -43.32
C ASN A 767 -6.51 28.69 -42.26
N LEU A 768 -5.54 28.56 -41.34
CA LEU A 768 -5.23 29.62 -40.37
C LEU A 768 -3.90 30.29 -40.75
N LYS A 769 -3.98 31.59 -41.03
CA LYS A 769 -2.81 32.48 -41.00
C LYS A 769 -2.15 32.38 -39.63
N SER A 770 -0.85 32.10 -39.66
CA SER A 770 0.05 31.90 -38.54
C SER A 770 0.02 33.06 -37.54
N SER A 771 -0.43 32.79 -36.31
CA SER A 771 -0.01 33.51 -35.11
C SER A 771 0.63 32.51 -34.15
N LYS A 772 1.88 32.78 -33.77
CA LYS A 772 2.79 31.86 -33.04
C LYS A 772 2.35 31.54 -31.60
N SER A 773 1.29 32.18 -31.06
CA SER A 773 0.92 32.06 -29.64
C SER A 773 0.00 30.86 -29.30
N VAL A 774 -0.75 30.31 -30.26
CA VAL A 774 -1.79 29.28 -29.96
C VAL A 774 -1.24 27.85 -30.01
N LYS A 775 -0.11 27.64 -30.69
CA LYS A 775 0.54 26.31 -30.72
C LYS A 775 1.13 25.94 -29.36
N THR A 776 1.55 26.92 -28.56
CA THR A 776 2.17 26.69 -27.25
C THR A 776 1.15 26.22 -26.20
N THR A 777 -0.07 26.75 -26.20
CA THR A 777 -1.09 26.40 -25.19
C THR A 777 -1.73 25.04 -25.43
N VAL A 778 -1.92 24.62 -26.69
CA VAL A 778 -2.47 23.29 -27.02
C VAL A 778 -1.43 22.18 -26.80
N ILE A 779 -0.15 22.47 -27.00
CA ILE A 779 0.95 21.52 -26.72
C ILE A 779 1.18 21.38 -25.21
N VAL A 780 1.05 22.47 -24.42
CA VAL A 780 1.15 22.42 -22.95
C VAL A 780 -0.05 21.69 -22.32
N LEU A 781 -1.26 21.79 -22.87
CA LEU A 781 -2.44 21.08 -22.34
C LEU A 781 -2.46 19.58 -22.70
N LEU A 782 -1.91 19.19 -23.85
CA LEU A 782 -1.72 17.78 -24.24
C LEU A 782 -0.57 17.11 -23.48
N LEU A 783 0.42 17.89 -23.03
CA LEU A 783 1.50 17.43 -22.16
C LEU A 783 1.11 17.37 -20.67
N GLY A 784 0.02 18.03 -20.26
CA GLY A 784 -0.44 18.06 -18.86
C GLY A 784 -1.26 16.84 -18.40
N ILE A 785 -1.73 15.99 -19.32
CA ILE A 785 -2.61 14.83 -19.01
C ILE A 785 -1.89 13.48 -19.17
N GLY A 786 -0.73 13.47 -19.80
CA GLY A 786 0.22 12.39 -19.63
C GLY A 786 1.19 12.80 -18.54
N GLY A 787 1.13 12.17 -17.37
CA GLY A 787 2.35 11.96 -16.60
C GLY A 787 3.29 11.18 -17.51
N MET A 788 4.01 11.91 -18.37
CA MET A 788 5.09 11.40 -19.16
C MET A 788 6.14 11.00 -18.13
N THR A 789 6.10 9.75 -17.69
CA THR A 789 7.29 8.94 -17.95
C THR A 789 7.46 9.04 -19.46
N THR A 790 8.21 10.04 -19.90
CA THR A 790 9.04 9.85 -21.07
C THR A 790 9.58 8.45 -20.88
N ALA A 791 9.32 7.57 -21.84
CA ALA A 791 10.30 6.55 -22.11
C ALA A 791 11.54 7.36 -22.43
N ASN A 792 12.28 7.75 -21.38
CA ASN A 792 13.55 8.39 -21.48
C ASN A 792 14.31 7.38 -22.31
N ALA A 793 14.55 7.74 -23.57
CA ALA A 793 15.73 7.27 -24.24
C ALA A 793 16.83 7.40 -23.18
N GLN A 794 17.38 6.26 -22.75
CA GLN A 794 18.30 6.20 -21.62
C GLN A 794 19.35 7.28 -21.84
N GLU A 795 19.33 8.29 -20.98
CA GLU A 795 20.22 9.43 -21.16
C GLU A 795 21.63 8.92 -20.83
N ARG A 796 22.52 8.96 -21.83
CA ARG A 796 23.89 8.52 -21.62
C ARG A 796 24.69 9.68 -21.04
N ILE A 797 25.35 9.43 -19.91
CA ILE A 797 26.14 10.44 -19.20
C ILE A 797 27.61 10.03 -19.24
N ASN A 798 28.51 11.00 -19.41
CA ASN A 798 29.95 10.79 -19.25
C ASN A 798 30.33 10.86 -17.76
N ILE A 799 31.39 10.15 -17.34
CA ILE A 799 31.85 10.10 -15.96
C ILE A 799 32.10 11.48 -15.35
N ASP A 800 32.73 12.41 -16.08
CA ASP A 800 33.01 13.76 -15.56
C ASP A 800 31.73 14.55 -15.30
N ASN A 801 30.75 14.41 -16.19
CA ASN A 801 29.43 15.03 -16.03
C ASN A 801 28.66 14.40 -14.87
N ALA A 802 28.78 13.08 -14.68
CA ALA A 802 28.18 12.38 -13.55
C ALA A 802 28.79 12.87 -12.23
N ILE A 803 30.12 12.96 -12.13
CA ILE A 803 30.81 13.47 -10.94
C ILE A 803 30.42 14.92 -10.66
N ASN A 804 30.46 15.81 -11.67
CA ASN A 804 30.12 17.22 -11.49
C ASN A 804 28.66 17.40 -11.05
N THR A 805 27.75 16.62 -11.62
CA THR A 805 26.34 16.61 -11.21
C THR A 805 26.23 16.16 -9.75
N ALA A 806 26.85 15.04 -9.38
CA ALA A 806 26.84 14.54 -8.01
C ALA A 806 27.36 15.57 -7.00
N LEU A 807 28.50 16.19 -7.26
CA LEU A 807 29.09 17.17 -6.33
C LEU A 807 28.20 18.42 -6.12
N GLN A 808 27.36 18.76 -7.09
CA GLN A 808 26.45 19.91 -6.97
C GLN A 808 25.10 19.55 -6.33
N SER A 809 24.51 18.40 -6.70
CA SER A 809 23.12 18.05 -6.35
C SER A 809 22.98 16.95 -5.30
N ASN A 810 24.06 16.26 -4.91
CA ASN A 810 23.98 15.13 -3.96
C ASN A 810 23.41 15.55 -2.61
N GLY A 811 22.54 14.69 -2.06
CA GLY A 811 21.85 14.94 -0.80
C GLY A 811 22.78 15.17 0.39
N GLN A 812 23.88 14.42 0.50
CA GLN A 812 24.84 14.57 1.62
C GLN A 812 25.55 15.92 1.60
N VAL A 813 25.92 16.41 0.41
CA VAL A 813 26.53 17.75 0.26
C VAL A 813 25.55 18.84 0.67
N ASN A 814 24.26 18.70 0.33
CA ASN A 814 23.23 19.67 0.72
C ASN A 814 22.96 19.66 2.24
N VAL A 815 23.03 18.50 2.88
CA VAL A 815 22.98 18.39 4.35
C VAL A 815 24.18 19.11 4.96
N ASN A 816 25.40 18.87 4.48
CA ASN A 816 26.59 19.53 5.02
C ASN A 816 26.60 21.05 4.78
N LYS A 817 26.06 21.55 3.65
CA LYS A 817 25.83 23.00 3.45
C LYS A 817 24.93 23.58 4.54
N SER A 818 23.88 22.86 4.93
CA SER A 818 22.98 23.28 6.01
C SER A 818 23.67 23.25 7.37
N GLU A 819 24.55 22.27 7.63
CA GLU A 819 25.38 22.23 8.83
C GLU A 819 26.38 23.39 8.89
N ILE A 820 27.01 23.75 7.76
CA ILE A 820 27.88 24.93 7.64
C ILE A 820 27.09 26.19 7.97
N ASP A 821 25.88 26.35 7.44
CA ASP A 821 25.05 27.52 7.74
C ASP A 821 24.61 27.55 9.21
N ALA A 822 24.25 26.41 9.80
CA ALA A 822 24.00 26.30 11.23
C ALA A 822 25.23 26.68 12.08
N ALA A 823 26.42 26.23 11.68
CA ALA A 823 27.68 26.60 12.33
C ALA A 823 27.98 28.10 12.19
N LYS A 824 27.70 28.72 11.05
CA LYS A 824 27.79 30.19 10.86
C LYS A 824 26.86 30.94 11.81
N TYR A 825 25.62 30.46 12.01
CA TYR A 825 24.70 31.06 12.98
C TYR A 825 25.17 30.86 14.41
N ASN A 826 25.71 29.68 14.76
CA ASN A 826 26.29 29.43 16.08
C ASN A 826 27.45 30.38 16.37
N VAL A 827 28.34 30.67 15.41
CA VAL A 827 29.41 31.67 15.61
C VAL A 827 28.83 33.05 16.01
N LYS A 828 27.63 33.41 15.55
CA LYS A 828 26.95 34.67 15.93
C LYS A 828 26.40 34.63 17.37
N THR A 829 26.16 33.46 17.95
CA THR A 829 25.71 33.30 19.36
C THR A 829 26.86 33.32 20.35
N ALA A 830 28.11 33.47 19.91
CA ALA A 830 29.27 33.49 20.79
C ALA A 830 29.19 34.57 21.89
N ASN A 831 28.45 35.66 21.64
CA ASN A 831 28.25 36.79 22.57
C ASN A 831 26.91 36.74 23.31
N ASP A 832 26.29 35.57 23.41
CA ASP A 832 25.00 35.38 24.09
C ASP A 832 25.08 35.75 25.57
N ILE A 833 24.34 36.79 25.97
CA ILE A 833 24.28 37.31 27.35
C ILE A 833 23.05 36.66 28.03
N PRO A 834 23.19 36.11 29.25
CA PRO A 834 22.06 35.54 29.98
C PRO A 834 20.85 36.48 30.05
N MET A 835 19.64 35.94 30.01
CA MET A 835 18.41 36.75 30.06
C MET A 835 18.30 37.52 31.39
N THR A 836 17.79 38.75 31.32
CA THR A 836 17.48 39.55 32.51
C THR A 836 16.38 38.86 33.32
N GLN A 837 16.67 38.53 34.58
CA GLN A 837 15.73 37.87 35.48
C GLN A 837 14.90 38.91 36.24
N VAL A 838 13.57 38.80 36.15
CA VAL A 838 12.63 39.54 37.02
C VAL A 838 12.30 38.62 38.19
N PHE A 839 12.47 39.09 39.42
CA PHE A 839 12.14 38.30 40.61
C PHE A 839 11.17 39.05 41.52
N VAL A 840 10.36 38.27 42.22
CA VAL A 840 9.44 38.72 43.27
C VAL A 840 9.68 37.83 44.49
N GLU A 841 10.20 38.42 45.56
CA GLU A 841 10.51 37.77 46.84
C GLU A 841 9.52 38.27 47.90
N ASN A 842 9.12 37.39 48.82
CA ASN A 842 8.33 37.76 49.99
C ASN A 842 9.20 37.54 51.24
N GLU A 843 9.64 38.62 51.87
CA GLU A 843 10.55 38.62 53.02
C GLU A 843 9.80 38.93 54.32
N ASP A 844 10.00 38.12 55.36
CA ASP A 844 9.43 38.38 56.69
C ASP A 844 10.48 39.04 57.59
N LEU A 845 10.09 40.12 58.29
CA LEU A 845 10.98 40.81 59.26
C LEU A 845 11.18 39.99 60.55
N ARG A 846 10.16 39.22 60.95
CA ARG A 846 10.18 38.35 62.13
C ARG A 846 9.41 37.05 61.85
N PRO A 847 9.78 35.90 62.43
CA PRO A 847 9.07 34.63 62.24
C PRO A 847 7.59 34.64 62.68
N SER A 848 7.15 35.67 63.43
CA SER A 848 5.78 35.85 63.90
C SER A 848 4.89 36.69 62.98
N ASP A 849 5.44 37.29 61.91
CA ASP A 849 4.66 38.13 61.00
C ASP A 849 3.83 37.27 60.04
N LYS A 850 2.53 37.55 59.96
CA LYS A 850 1.58 36.84 59.06
C LYS A 850 1.43 37.52 57.69
N THR A 851 2.01 38.70 57.51
CA THR A 851 1.96 39.50 56.29
C THR A 851 3.38 39.88 55.88
N GLY A 852 3.99 39.07 55.02
CA GLY A 852 5.35 39.33 54.53
C GLY A 852 5.46 40.56 53.64
N ILE A 853 6.69 40.99 53.39
CA ILE A 853 7.04 42.17 52.60
C ILE A 853 7.45 41.75 51.19
N TRP A 854 6.71 42.25 50.19
CA TRP A 854 7.02 42.01 48.80
C TRP A 854 8.19 42.88 48.31
N LYS A 855 9.14 42.22 47.65
CA LYS A 855 10.32 42.79 47.01
C LYS A 855 10.35 42.38 45.56
N ILE A 856 10.37 43.36 44.66
CA ILE A 856 10.36 43.14 43.22
C ILE A 856 11.66 43.71 42.65
N GLY A 857 12.32 43.00 41.74
CA GLY A 857 13.57 43.48 41.16
C GLY A 857 13.97 42.83 39.84
N LEU A 858 15.01 43.41 39.25
CA LEU A 858 15.69 42.90 38.06
C LEU A 858 17.10 42.46 38.44
N THR A 859 17.53 41.31 37.93
CA THR A 859 18.92 40.82 38.04
C THR A 859 19.45 40.51 36.65
N GLN A 860 20.62 41.05 36.32
CA GLN A 860 21.35 40.74 35.09
C GLN A 860 22.70 40.13 35.46
N SER A 861 23.03 38.97 34.91
CA SER A 861 24.37 38.37 35.05
C SER A 861 25.15 38.40 33.73
N ILE A 862 26.46 38.56 33.82
CA ILE A 862 27.41 38.64 32.71
C ILE A 862 28.62 37.79 33.09
N ALA A 863 28.98 36.84 32.24
CA ALA A 863 30.14 35.99 32.45
C ALA A 863 31.46 36.74 32.19
N TRP A 864 32.58 36.14 32.57
CA TRP A 864 33.91 36.71 32.31
C TRP A 864 34.11 37.09 30.82
N PRO A 865 34.55 38.31 30.48
CA PRO A 865 34.69 38.75 29.08
C PRO A 865 35.53 37.82 28.18
N GLY A 866 36.58 37.21 28.73
CA GLY A 866 37.43 36.26 28.01
C GLY A 866 36.73 34.94 27.64
N LEU A 867 35.61 34.60 28.29
CA LEU A 867 34.81 33.43 27.95
C LEU A 867 34.15 33.60 26.57
N TYR A 868 33.62 34.78 26.27
CA TYR A 868 32.99 35.06 24.97
C TYR A 868 33.99 34.95 23.82
N ALA A 869 35.23 35.45 24.01
CA ALA A 869 36.30 35.30 23.03
C ALA A 869 36.71 33.84 22.81
N ALA A 870 36.91 33.07 23.89
CA ALA A 870 37.23 31.64 23.79
C ALA A 870 36.09 30.83 23.15
N ARG A 871 34.83 31.14 23.46
CA ARG A 871 33.64 30.52 22.86
C ARG A 871 33.58 30.82 21.37
N LYS A 872 33.89 32.06 20.96
CA LYS A 872 33.95 32.45 19.53
C LYS A 872 35.02 31.66 18.77
N ASP A 873 36.21 31.49 19.35
CA ASP A 873 37.30 30.72 18.71
C ASP A 873 36.94 29.22 18.58
N TYR A 874 36.31 28.65 19.61
CA TYR A 874 35.81 27.27 19.56
C TYR A 874 34.75 27.08 18.46
N LEU A 875 33.77 27.96 18.38
CA LEU A 875 32.71 27.89 17.36
C LEU A 875 33.26 28.12 15.94
N LYS A 876 34.28 28.97 15.78
CA LYS A 876 35.01 29.11 14.50
C LYS A 876 35.77 27.84 14.11
N ALA A 877 36.40 27.17 15.07
CA ALA A 877 37.06 25.90 14.82
C ALA A 877 36.05 24.82 14.40
N GLN A 878 34.84 24.80 14.97
CA GLN A 878 33.75 23.93 14.52
C GLN A 878 33.23 24.27 13.13
N LEU A 879 33.09 25.56 12.78
CA LEU A 879 32.72 25.97 11.43
C LEU A 879 33.73 25.44 10.40
N LYS A 880 35.03 25.60 10.66
CA LYS A 880 36.09 25.08 9.78
C LYS A 880 36.08 23.55 9.67
N TYR A 881 35.66 22.85 10.73
CA TYR A 881 35.43 21.39 10.66
C TYR A 881 34.33 21.05 9.67
N SER A 882 33.16 21.70 9.75
CA SER A 882 32.06 21.47 8.80
C SER A 882 32.44 21.83 7.36
N GLU A 883 33.27 22.86 7.16
CA GLU A 883 33.81 23.21 5.84
C GLU A 883 34.71 22.11 5.27
N LEU A 884 35.70 21.63 6.05
CA LEU A 884 36.60 20.53 5.65
C LEU A 884 35.86 19.20 5.44
N ASN A 885 34.75 18.98 6.15
CA ASN A 885 33.91 17.81 5.96
C ASN A 885 33.33 17.75 4.53
N THR A 886 33.12 18.91 3.89
CA THR A 886 32.70 18.98 2.47
C THR A 886 33.72 18.31 1.56
N GLU A 887 35.02 18.53 1.80
CA GLU A 887 36.06 17.94 0.96
C GLU A 887 36.16 16.41 1.14
N VAL A 888 35.92 15.92 2.36
CA VAL A 888 35.81 14.47 2.62
C VAL A 888 34.60 13.88 1.88
N MET A 889 33.45 14.55 1.94
CA MET A 889 32.26 14.13 1.19
C MET A 889 32.51 14.17 -0.32
N ASN A 890 33.16 15.20 -0.85
CA ASN A 890 33.50 15.30 -2.26
C ASN A 890 34.38 14.13 -2.71
N ALA A 891 35.41 13.78 -1.92
CA ALA A 891 36.28 12.64 -2.22
C ALA A 891 35.52 11.31 -2.20
N ASN A 892 34.64 11.09 -1.21
CA ASN A 892 33.80 9.89 -1.13
C ASN A 892 32.81 9.81 -2.30
N ILE A 893 32.12 10.90 -2.62
CA ILE A 893 31.16 10.95 -3.73
C ILE A 893 31.85 10.69 -5.07
N ARG A 894 33.05 11.24 -5.31
CA ARG A 894 33.83 10.92 -6.52
C ARG A 894 34.12 9.43 -6.62
N LYS A 895 34.55 8.80 -5.52
CA LYS A 895 34.81 7.37 -5.46
C LYS A 895 33.53 6.56 -5.74
N ASP A 896 32.45 6.84 -5.03
CA ASP A 896 31.20 6.08 -5.11
C ASP A 896 30.54 6.22 -6.50
N VAL A 897 30.58 7.43 -7.09
CA VAL A 897 30.11 7.67 -8.47
C VAL A 897 30.97 6.91 -9.47
N ARG A 898 32.30 6.95 -9.37
CA ARG A 898 33.19 6.17 -10.24
C ARG A 898 32.92 4.67 -10.11
N THR A 899 32.80 4.15 -8.89
CA THR A 899 32.52 2.73 -8.64
C THR A 899 31.20 2.30 -9.27
N ALA A 900 30.11 3.03 -9.02
CA ALA A 900 28.79 2.71 -9.58
C ALA A 900 28.77 2.86 -11.12
N TYR A 901 29.41 3.90 -11.66
CA TYR A 901 29.46 4.15 -13.10
C TYR A 901 30.24 3.08 -13.85
N TYR A 902 31.45 2.71 -13.38
CA TYR A 902 32.25 1.66 -14.01
C TYR A 902 31.63 0.27 -13.84
N GLN A 903 30.96 0.01 -12.72
CA GLN A 903 30.20 -1.24 -12.55
C GLN A 903 29.04 -1.32 -13.55
N LEU A 904 28.31 -0.22 -13.76
CA LEU A 904 27.24 -0.16 -14.75
C LEU A 904 27.77 -0.31 -16.18
N TRP A 905 28.95 0.25 -16.48
CA TRP A 905 29.60 0.12 -17.78
C TRP A 905 30.05 -1.33 -18.05
N PHE A 906 30.63 -1.98 -17.04
CA PHE A 906 30.94 -3.41 -17.08
C PHE A 906 29.70 -4.27 -17.35
N LEU A 907 28.58 -4.03 -16.66
CA LEU A 907 27.34 -4.78 -16.87
C LEU A 907 26.74 -4.56 -18.27
N GLN A 908 26.92 -3.38 -18.86
CA GLN A 908 26.54 -3.09 -20.24
C GLN A 908 27.36 -3.94 -21.22
N ASP A 909 28.68 -4.01 -21.04
CA ASP A 909 29.56 -4.79 -21.92
C ASP A 909 29.34 -6.31 -21.73
N LYS A 910 29.11 -6.76 -20.49
CA LYS A 910 28.67 -8.12 -20.18
C LYS A 910 27.34 -8.46 -20.85
N ASN A 911 26.41 -7.51 -20.95
CA ASN A 911 25.15 -7.71 -21.67
C ASN A 911 25.37 -7.88 -23.18
N LEU A 912 26.31 -7.13 -23.79
CA LEU A 912 26.67 -7.29 -25.19
C LEU A 912 27.25 -8.68 -25.45
N LEU A 913 28.13 -9.16 -24.55
CA LEU A 913 28.63 -10.54 -24.60
C LEU A 913 27.49 -11.55 -24.52
N LEU A 914 26.61 -11.46 -23.51
CA LEU A 914 25.48 -12.39 -23.34
C LEU A 914 24.51 -12.40 -24.53
N LYS A 915 24.23 -11.24 -25.14
CA LYS A 915 23.42 -11.14 -26.37
C LYS A 915 24.08 -11.82 -27.56
N SER A 916 25.41 -11.70 -27.70
CA SER A 916 26.14 -12.41 -28.75
C SER A 916 26.02 -13.93 -28.58
N LEU A 917 26.04 -14.43 -27.33
CA LEU A 917 25.84 -15.83 -27.01
C LEU A 917 24.40 -16.28 -27.29
N ASP A 918 23.40 -15.44 -27.00
CA ASP A 918 22.00 -15.78 -27.19
C ASP A 918 21.70 -16.05 -28.67
N SER A 919 22.30 -15.24 -29.56
CA SER A 919 22.23 -15.47 -31.01
C SER A 919 22.90 -16.80 -31.41
N ILE A 920 24.08 -17.11 -30.86
CA ILE A 920 24.82 -18.35 -31.16
C ILE A 920 24.03 -19.57 -30.68
N TYR A 921 23.61 -19.62 -29.41
CA TYR A 921 22.88 -20.76 -28.85
C TYR A 921 21.48 -20.93 -29.44
N THR A 922 20.79 -19.84 -29.81
CA THR A 922 19.51 -19.92 -30.53
C THR A 922 19.69 -20.55 -31.91
N ASN A 923 20.71 -20.12 -32.66
CA ASN A 923 21.03 -20.72 -33.94
C ASN A 923 21.39 -22.20 -33.80
N LEU A 924 22.21 -22.56 -32.79
CA LEU A 924 22.58 -23.96 -32.51
C LEU A 924 21.36 -24.82 -32.13
N PHE A 925 20.45 -24.31 -31.29
CA PHE A 925 19.22 -25.02 -30.95
C PHE A 925 18.33 -25.26 -32.20
N ASN A 926 18.21 -24.25 -33.07
CA ASN A 926 17.45 -24.41 -34.31
C ASN A 926 18.10 -25.43 -35.25
N THR A 927 19.43 -25.41 -35.41
CA THR A 927 20.16 -26.37 -36.24
C THR A 927 20.05 -27.79 -35.70
N THR A 928 20.22 -27.99 -34.39
CA THR A 928 20.08 -29.32 -33.76
C THR A 928 18.65 -29.84 -33.86
N GLN A 929 17.63 -28.99 -33.72
CA GLN A 929 16.23 -29.38 -33.93
C GLN A 929 15.98 -29.89 -35.36
N VAL A 930 16.57 -29.25 -36.37
CA VAL A 930 16.46 -29.70 -37.77
C VAL A 930 17.20 -31.03 -37.96
N ARG A 931 18.44 -31.17 -37.47
CA ARG A 931 19.23 -32.40 -37.59
C ARG A 931 18.59 -33.61 -36.88
N VAL A 932 17.95 -33.41 -35.73
CA VAL A 932 17.19 -34.49 -35.05
C VAL A 932 15.97 -34.88 -35.88
N ARG A 933 15.27 -33.93 -36.50
CA ARG A 933 14.12 -34.24 -37.38
C ARG A 933 14.52 -34.99 -38.65
N THR A 934 15.72 -34.75 -39.18
CA THR A 934 16.25 -35.46 -40.34
C THR A 934 16.93 -36.78 -40.00
N GLY A 935 17.02 -37.16 -38.71
CA GLY A 935 17.66 -38.39 -38.26
C GLY A 935 19.19 -38.35 -38.25
N ASP A 936 19.79 -37.17 -38.34
CA ASP A 936 21.24 -36.95 -38.51
C ASP A 936 22.00 -36.95 -37.17
N VAL A 937 21.34 -36.57 -36.06
CA VAL A 937 21.94 -36.56 -34.71
C VAL A 937 20.98 -37.07 -33.64
N ALA A 938 21.52 -37.48 -32.47
CA ALA A 938 20.72 -37.99 -31.36
C ALA A 938 19.88 -36.88 -30.69
N LYS A 939 18.70 -37.24 -30.18
CA LYS A 939 17.81 -36.32 -29.43
C LYS A 939 18.48 -35.68 -28.20
N LEU A 940 19.53 -36.33 -27.66
CA LEU A 940 20.30 -35.81 -26.53
C LEU A 940 20.95 -34.44 -26.84
N ASP A 941 21.43 -34.24 -28.07
CA ASP A 941 22.07 -32.98 -28.49
C ASP A 941 21.08 -31.81 -28.47
N GLN A 942 19.83 -32.06 -28.87
CA GLN A 942 18.76 -31.06 -28.78
C GLN A 942 18.45 -30.70 -27.32
N ILE A 943 18.42 -31.69 -26.42
CA ILE A 943 18.16 -31.46 -24.98
C ILE A 943 19.30 -30.64 -24.37
N ALA A 944 20.55 -30.96 -24.69
CA ALA A 944 21.73 -30.23 -24.22
C ALA A 944 21.75 -28.79 -24.76
N ALA A 945 21.41 -28.56 -26.03
CA ALA A 945 21.28 -27.23 -26.62
C ALA A 945 20.15 -26.40 -25.96
N ASP A 946 19.00 -27.00 -25.68
CA ASP A 946 17.88 -26.34 -24.96
C ASP A 946 18.27 -25.94 -23.53
N ALA A 947 18.97 -26.83 -22.81
CA ALA A 947 19.43 -26.56 -21.45
C ALA A 947 20.41 -25.36 -21.40
N GLN A 948 21.39 -25.31 -22.30
CA GLN A 948 22.34 -24.20 -22.41
C GLN A 948 21.65 -22.87 -22.77
N LEU A 949 20.70 -22.91 -23.72
CA LEU A 949 19.91 -21.73 -24.09
C LEU A 949 19.08 -21.19 -22.92
N LYS A 950 18.44 -22.08 -22.14
CA LYS A 950 17.67 -21.70 -20.94
C LYS A 950 18.55 -21.12 -19.84
N GLN A 951 19.72 -21.72 -19.59
CA GLN A 951 20.69 -21.19 -18.63
C GLN A 951 21.18 -19.79 -19.03
N LEU A 952 21.47 -19.59 -20.31
CA LEU A 952 21.90 -18.28 -20.81
C LEU A 952 20.80 -17.22 -20.68
N LYS A 953 19.53 -17.57 -20.97
CA LYS A 953 18.40 -16.66 -20.76
C LYS A 953 18.25 -16.23 -19.29
N ALA A 954 18.52 -17.14 -18.35
CA ALA A 954 18.55 -16.80 -16.93
C ALA A 954 19.68 -15.81 -16.59
N TYR A 955 20.87 -15.98 -17.17
CA TYR A 955 21.97 -15.01 -16.99
C TYR A 955 21.69 -13.65 -17.63
N VAL A 956 21.02 -13.61 -18.79
CA VAL A 956 20.56 -12.34 -19.40
C VAL A 956 19.57 -11.64 -18.49
N GLU A 957 18.60 -12.36 -17.94
CA GLU A 957 17.65 -11.78 -16.99
C GLU A 957 18.34 -11.26 -15.73
N GLN A 958 19.25 -12.04 -15.14
CA GLN A 958 20.04 -11.64 -13.97
C GLN A 958 20.85 -10.37 -14.25
N ASN A 959 21.60 -10.31 -15.35
CA ASN A 959 22.40 -9.13 -15.71
C ASN A 959 21.53 -7.89 -15.94
N ASN A 960 20.34 -8.05 -16.54
CA ASN A 960 19.40 -6.94 -16.71
C ASN A 960 18.88 -6.42 -15.35
N LYS A 961 18.68 -7.28 -14.35
CA LYS A 961 18.33 -6.84 -12.98
C LYS A 961 19.50 -6.13 -12.31
N GLU A 962 20.72 -6.62 -12.48
CA GLU A 962 21.94 -5.97 -11.95
C GLU A 962 22.14 -4.57 -12.55
N ILE A 963 21.90 -4.39 -13.86
CA ILE A 963 21.91 -3.07 -14.52
C ILE A 963 20.92 -2.14 -13.82
N VAL A 964 19.68 -2.57 -13.60
CA VAL A 964 18.64 -1.75 -12.94
C VAL A 964 19.06 -1.35 -11.53
N ILE A 965 19.66 -2.27 -10.76
CA ILE A 965 20.15 -2.00 -9.40
C ILE A 965 21.25 -0.92 -9.44
N GLN A 966 22.22 -1.05 -10.36
CA GLN A 966 23.30 -0.08 -10.49
C GLN A 966 22.81 1.29 -10.99
N GLN A 967 21.81 1.32 -11.88
CA GLN A 967 21.15 2.56 -12.30
C GLN A 967 20.48 3.27 -11.12
N GLN A 968 19.81 2.54 -10.23
CA GLN A 968 19.20 3.11 -9.03
C GLN A 968 20.24 3.66 -8.05
N GLN A 969 21.38 2.96 -7.87
CA GLN A 969 22.48 3.48 -7.06
C GLN A 969 23.03 4.79 -7.63
N LEU A 970 23.22 4.85 -8.96
CA LEU A 970 23.68 6.07 -9.64
C LEU A 970 22.65 7.21 -9.52
N MET A 971 21.34 6.92 -9.60
CA MET A 971 20.27 7.92 -9.39
C MET A 971 20.34 8.57 -8.01
N VAL A 972 20.57 7.77 -6.96
CA VAL A 972 20.71 8.29 -5.59
C VAL A 972 21.95 9.17 -5.46
N LEU A 973 23.08 8.75 -6.04
CA LEU A 973 24.33 9.52 -6.01
C LEU A 973 24.22 10.85 -6.77
N LEU A 974 23.51 10.87 -7.90
CA LEU A 974 23.27 12.06 -8.72
C LEU A 974 22.08 12.91 -8.25
N ASN A 975 21.27 12.39 -7.33
CA ASN A 975 20.00 12.98 -6.89
C ASN A 975 19.08 13.33 -8.08
N ARG A 976 18.92 12.37 -9.01
CA ARG A 976 18.04 12.48 -10.19
C ARG A 976 17.17 11.24 -10.34
N ASN A 977 15.92 11.42 -10.75
CA ASN A 977 14.95 10.34 -10.97
C ASN A 977 14.92 9.85 -12.43
N GLU A 978 16.08 9.78 -13.09
CA GLU A 978 16.21 9.47 -14.52
C GLU A 978 17.08 8.22 -14.74
N TRP A 979 16.63 7.30 -15.59
CA TRP A 979 17.38 6.11 -16.00
C TRP A 979 18.55 6.49 -16.90
N MET A 980 19.76 6.44 -16.35
CA MET A 980 20.99 6.79 -17.06
C MET A 980 21.81 5.56 -17.41
N LEU A 981 22.54 5.61 -18.53
CA LEU A 981 23.56 4.63 -18.87
C LEU A 981 24.91 5.31 -19.09
N PRO A 982 26.02 4.57 -18.98
CA PRO A 982 27.32 5.02 -19.45
C PRO A 982 27.32 5.25 -20.97
N VAL A 983 28.42 5.80 -21.48
CA VAL A 983 28.67 5.91 -22.92
C VAL A 983 28.59 4.55 -23.64
N ASP A 984 28.26 4.56 -24.93
CA ASP A 984 28.13 3.34 -25.74
C ASP A 984 29.47 2.89 -26.33
N GLU A 985 30.46 2.73 -25.47
CA GLU A 985 31.80 2.28 -25.84
C GLU A 985 32.16 1.00 -25.08
N PRO A 986 33.13 0.19 -25.54
CA PRO A 986 33.66 -0.93 -24.77
C PRO A 986 34.22 -0.44 -23.43
N LEU A 987 34.17 -1.27 -22.39
CA LEU A 987 34.70 -0.91 -21.07
C LEU A 987 36.18 -0.52 -21.21
N GLN A 988 36.53 0.71 -20.87
CA GLN A 988 37.90 1.19 -20.93
C GLN A 988 38.64 0.94 -19.62
N LYS A 989 39.95 0.73 -19.74
CA LYS A 989 40.89 0.64 -18.62
C LYS A 989 41.14 2.03 -18.05
N LEU A 990 41.01 2.19 -16.72
CA LEU A 990 41.26 3.45 -16.04
C LEU A 990 42.77 3.74 -15.96
N GLU A 991 43.21 4.92 -16.39
CA GLU A 991 44.60 5.37 -16.19
C GLU A 991 44.83 5.83 -14.74
N THR A 992 45.95 5.42 -14.14
CA THR A 992 46.37 5.84 -12.80
C THR A 992 47.48 6.88 -12.89
N GLY A 993 47.27 8.04 -12.26
CA GLY A 993 48.28 9.11 -12.25
C GLY A 993 49.44 8.81 -11.29
N LEU A 994 50.60 9.43 -11.54
CA LEU A 994 51.81 9.31 -10.70
C LEU A 994 51.55 9.64 -9.22
N TYR A 995 52.11 8.85 -8.32
CA TYR A 995 52.04 9.06 -6.87
C TYR A 995 52.66 10.41 -6.46
N ASP A 996 51.94 11.19 -5.65
CA ASP A 996 52.41 12.46 -5.09
C ASP A 996 52.39 12.36 -3.56
N GLU A 997 53.57 12.34 -2.94
CA GLU A 997 53.75 12.23 -1.48
C GLU A 997 53.20 13.43 -0.71
N ASN A 998 53.04 14.58 -1.36
CA ASN A 998 52.68 15.82 -0.68
C ASN A 998 51.17 16.04 -0.53
N ASN A 999 50.33 15.20 -1.16
CA ASN A 999 48.88 15.37 -1.11
C ASN A 999 48.26 14.64 0.10
N VAL A 1000 47.97 15.39 1.18
CA VAL A 1000 47.32 14.87 2.39
C VAL A 1000 45.83 14.69 2.14
N HIS A 1001 45.33 13.48 2.33
CA HIS A 1001 43.92 13.16 2.11
C HIS A 1001 42.99 13.99 3.03
N PRO A 1002 41.83 14.49 2.54
CA PRO A 1002 40.92 15.33 3.30
C PRO A 1002 40.49 14.76 4.65
N ILE A 1003 40.37 13.43 4.78
CA ILE A 1003 39.98 12.78 6.04
C ILE A 1003 40.99 13.04 7.17
N LEU A 1004 42.29 13.08 6.86
CA LEU A 1004 43.34 13.37 7.84
C LEU A 1004 43.34 14.86 8.19
N GLN A 1005 43.03 15.74 7.23
CA GLN A 1005 42.86 17.17 7.48
C GLN A 1005 41.66 17.45 8.40
N LEU A 1006 40.54 16.76 8.19
CA LEU A 1006 39.36 16.85 9.05
C LEU A 1006 39.68 16.38 10.48
N GLN A 1007 40.39 15.26 10.63
CA GLN A 1007 40.77 14.76 11.94
C GLN A 1007 41.79 15.68 12.64
N GLN A 1008 42.71 16.30 11.91
CA GLN A 1008 43.58 17.35 12.43
C GLN A 1008 42.77 18.57 12.93
N GLN A 1009 41.67 18.91 12.24
CA GLN A 1009 40.78 19.97 12.67
C GLN A 1009 40.01 19.59 13.95
N ASN A 1010 39.63 18.32 14.14
CA ASN A 1010 39.05 17.83 15.41
C ASN A 1010 39.99 18.04 16.61
N VAL A 1011 41.30 17.81 16.43
CA VAL A 1011 42.31 18.13 17.45
C VAL A 1011 42.29 19.63 17.77
N SER A 1012 42.16 20.48 16.75
CA SER A 1012 42.09 21.94 16.92
C SER A 1012 40.81 22.40 17.63
N VAL A 1013 39.66 21.76 17.37
CA VAL A 1013 38.39 21.99 18.07
C VAL A 1013 38.49 21.61 19.54
N ALA A 1014 39.03 20.42 19.84
CA ALA A 1014 39.27 19.98 21.21
C ALA A 1014 40.23 20.94 21.95
N ALA A 1015 41.28 21.41 21.28
CA ALA A 1015 42.21 22.40 21.83
C ALA A 1015 41.54 23.74 22.15
N ALA A 1016 40.62 24.22 21.32
CA ALA A 1016 39.85 25.43 21.58
C ALA A 1016 38.87 25.27 22.75
N ASN A 1017 38.26 24.08 22.93
CA ASN A 1017 37.36 23.80 24.05
C ASN A 1017 38.07 23.91 25.41
N ILE A 1018 39.34 23.54 25.50
CA ILE A 1018 40.15 23.70 26.73
C ILE A 1018 40.16 25.15 27.19
N LYS A 1019 40.27 26.12 26.27
CA LYS A 1019 40.23 27.56 26.61
C LYS A 1019 38.86 27.98 27.14
N VAL A 1020 37.78 27.44 26.57
CA VAL A 1020 36.40 27.68 27.04
C VAL A 1020 36.23 27.18 28.48
N GLN A 1021 36.64 25.94 28.76
CA GLN A 1021 36.54 25.36 30.12
C GLN A 1021 37.44 26.06 31.15
N LYS A 1022 38.57 26.63 30.73
CA LYS A 1022 39.42 27.46 31.62
C LYS A 1022 38.74 28.80 31.96
N ASN A 1023 38.17 29.47 30.96
CA ASN A 1023 37.53 30.77 31.16
C ASN A 1023 36.16 30.69 31.83
N SER A 1024 35.48 29.55 31.78
CA SER A 1024 34.22 29.33 32.51
C SER A 1024 34.43 29.16 34.02
N ASN A 1025 35.66 28.90 34.45
CA ASN A 1025 36.05 28.83 35.86
C ASN A 1025 36.40 30.21 36.46
N LEU A 1026 36.33 31.28 35.66
CA LEU A 1026 36.55 32.66 36.12
C LEU A 1026 35.26 33.27 36.69
N PRO A 1027 35.36 34.33 37.52
CA PRO A 1027 34.20 34.88 38.22
C PRO A 1027 33.10 35.40 37.27
N GLU A 1028 31.85 35.21 37.68
CA GLU A 1028 30.67 35.80 37.03
C GLU A 1028 30.28 37.10 37.73
N PHE A 1029 29.86 38.11 36.97
CA PHE A 1029 29.42 39.40 37.49
C PHE A 1029 27.90 39.48 37.40
N SER A 1030 27.23 39.92 38.46
CA SER A 1030 25.80 40.17 38.43
C SER A 1030 25.45 41.50 39.07
N ALA A 1031 24.50 42.21 38.46
CA ALA A 1031 23.94 43.45 38.95
C ALA A 1031 22.45 43.27 39.20
N ARG A 1032 21.99 43.72 40.36
CA ARG A 1032 20.60 43.60 40.80
C ARG A 1032 20.09 44.97 41.24
N VAL A 1033 18.88 45.31 40.81
CA VAL A 1033 18.12 46.48 41.26
C VAL A 1033 16.78 46.00 41.80
N PHE A 1034 16.33 46.51 42.94
CA PHE A 1034 15.08 46.08 43.57
C PHE A 1034 14.36 47.23 44.26
N SER A 1035 13.05 47.05 44.44
CA SER A 1035 12.15 47.96 45.14
C SER A 1035 11.26 47.15 46.09
N GLN A 1036 11.17 47.56 47.36
CA GLN A 1036 10.39 46.88 48.39
C GLN A 1036 9.64 47.87 49.27
N ARG A 1037 8.45 47.51 49.77
CA ARG A 1037 7.64 48.38 50.63
C ARG A 1037 7.67 47.92 52.08
N LEU A 1038 8.38 48.66 52.94
CA LEU A 1038 8.53 48.33 54.35
C LEU A 1038 7.28 48.72 55.17
N TYR A 1039 6.92 47.89 56.15
CA TYR A 1039 5.78 48.15 57.03
C TYR A 1039 6.01 49.42 57.86
N GLY A 1040 5.07 50.38 57.78
CA GLY A 1040 5.14 51.66 58.49
C GLY A 1040 5.86 52.79 57.76
N VAL A 1041 6.34 52.58 56.52
CA VAL A 1041 6.96 53.63 55.68
C VAL A 1041 6.09 53.89 54.46
N SER A 1042 5.81 55.17 54.15
CA SER A 1042 4.93 55.56 53.04
C SER A 1042 5.56 55.33 51.67
N ASP A 1043 6.88 55.53 51.54
CA ASP A 1043 7.61 55.44 50.28
C ASP A 1043 8.30 54.07 50.12
N PRO A 1044 8.30 53.47 48.90
CA PRO A 1044 9.00 52.22 48.63
C PRO A 1044 10.51 52.41 48.69
N PHE A 1045 11.20 51.49 49.36
CA PHE A 1045 12.65 51.45 49.48
C PHE A 1045 13.27 50.80 48.24
N THR A 1046 14.02 51.58 47.47
CA THR A 1046 14.75 51.11 46.28
C THR A 1046 16.24 50.94 46.58
N GLY A 1047 16.84 49.84 46.13
CA GLY A 1047 18.26 49.55 46.30
C GLY A 1047 18.90 48.94 45.05
N PHE A 1048 20.22 49.04 44.95
CA PHE A 1048 21.02 48.33 43.96
C PHE A 1048 22.13 47.53 44.66
N SER A 1049 22.49 46.39 44.09
CA SER A 1049 23.59 45.55 44.57
C SER A 1049 24.35 44.97 43.39
N VAL A 1050 25.68 44.96 43.48
CA VAL A 1050 26.56 44.27 42.52
C VAL A 1050 27.20 43.10 43.26
N SER A 1051 27.14 41.91 42.67
CA SER A 1051 27.71 40.69 43.21
C SER A 1051 28.70 40.08 42.21
N ILE A 1052 29.77 39.49 42.75
CA ILE A 1052 30.75 38.72 42.00
C ILE A 1052 30.67 37.28 42.51
N GLY A 1053 30.31 36.35 41.62
CA GLY A 1053 30.23 34.93 41.91
C GLY A 1053 31.59 34.26 41.72
N PHE A 1054 32.13 33.69 42.79
CA PHE A 1054 33.36 32.89 42.75
C PHE A 1054 33.00 31.39 42.87
N PRO A 1055 33.57 30.50 42.04
CA PRO A 1055 33.36 29.07 42.15
C PRO A 1055 34.16 28.46 43.32
N LEU A 1056 33.74 28.74 44.56
CA LEU A 1056 34.46 28.36 45.79
C LEU A 1056 34.24 26.89 46.17
N PHE A 1057 33.03 26.35 45.96
CA PHE A 1057 32.69 24.96 46.24
C PHE A 1057 32.74 24.13 44.95
N GLY A 1058 33.37 22.95 44.99
CA GLY A 1058 33.52 22.09 43.81
C GLY A 1058 34.80 22.32 43.00
N ALA A 1059 35.86 22.90 43.56
CA ALA A 1059 37.15 23.13 42.90
C ALA A 1059 37.72 21.88 42.19
N GLY A 1060 37.52 20.68 42.77
CA GLY A 1060 37.84 19.42 42.14
C GLY A 1060 37.06 19.17 40.84
N ALA A 1061 35.78 19.50 40.79
CA ALA A 1061 34.95 19.37 39.59
C ALA A 1061 35.38 20.32 38.47
N TYR A 1062 35.68 21.58 38.79
CA TYR A 1062 36.18 22.57 37.81
C TYR A 1062 37.56 22.19 37.24
N LYS A 1063 38.47 21.68 38.08
CA LYS A 1063 39.75 21.12 37.63
C LYS A 1063 39.54 19.88 36.76
N ASN A 1064 38.61 19.00 37.14
CA ASN A 1064 38.29 17.80 36.37
C ASN A 1064 37.65 18.12 35.02
N LYS A 1065 36.83 19.19 34.87
CA LYS A 1065 36.30 19.63 33.57
C LYS A 1065 37.41 20.01 32.59
N VAL A 1066 38.45 20.70 33.06
CA VAL A 1066 39.63 21.03 32.23
C VAL A 1066 40.44 19.77 31.92
N ASN A 1067 40.61 18.85 32.90
CA ASN A 1067 41.28 17.57 32.66
C ASN A 1067 40.53 16.70 31.63
N VAL A 1068 39.20 16.67 31.66
CA VAL A 1068 38.37 15.99 30.65
C VAL A 1068 38.63 16.58 29.27
N ALA A 1069 38.59 17.91 29.11
CA ALA A 1069 38.88 18.56 27.82
C ALA A 1069 40.33 18.27 27.32
N ASN A 1070 41.30 18.17 28.23
CA ASN A 1070 42.67 17.75 27.87
C ASN A 1070 42.72 16.28 27.42
N LYS A 1071 42.00 15.38 28.09
CA LYS A 1071 41.91 13.96 27.70
C LYS A 1071 41.15 13.77 26.39
N GLU A 1072 40.12 14.57 26.12
CA GLU A 1072 39.45 14.60 24.82
C GLU A 1072 40.41 14.99 23.69
N LYS A 1073 41.26 16.01 23.90
CA LYS A 1073 42.30 16.37 22.93
C LYS A 1073 43.27 15.22 22.68
N GLU A 1074 43.75 14.56 23.74
CA GLU A 1074 44.65 13.40 23.65
C GLU A 1074 44.01 12.24 22.88
N VAL A 1075 42.70 11.99 23.07
CA VAL A 1075 41.94 11.01 22.28
C VAL A 1075 41.92 11.39 20.79
N GLN A 1076 41.67 12.65 20.46
CA GLN A 1076 41.67 13.10 19.06
C GLN A 1076 43.05 13.01 18.40
N GLU A 1077 44.13 13.24 19.16
CA GLU A 1077 45.52 13.07 18.69
C GLU A 1077 45.85 11.59 18.42
N ASN A 1078 45.48 10.69 19.34
CA ASN A 1078 45.65 9.25 19.14
C ASN A 1078 44.84 8.73 17.95
N LEU A 1079 43.61 9.23 17.75
CA LEU A 1079 42.80 8.91 16.58
C LEU A 1079 43.43 9.38 15.27
N LEU A 1080 44.05 10.56 15.26
CA LEU A 1080 44.78 11.06 14.10
C LEU A 1080 45.97 10.15 13.75
N SER A 1081 46.77 9.77 14.75
CA SER A 1081 47.90 8.85 14.56
C SER A 1081 47.44 7.49 14.04
N TYR A 1082 46.37 6.94 14.62
CA TYR A 1082 45.77 5.68 14.17
C TYR A 1082 45.25 5.76 12.73
N GLN A 1083 44.47 6.79 12.39
CA GLN A 1083 43.96 6.99 11.03
C GLN A 1083 45.08 7.17 9.99
N THR A 1084 46.18 7.83 10.37
CA THR A 1084 47.36 7.97 9.51
C THR A 1084 47.98 6.59 9.21
N GLN A 1085 48.07 5.71 10.21
CA GLN A 1085 48.58 4.35 10.03
C GLN A 1085 47.64 3.47 9.20
N VAL A 1086 46.32 3.54 9.44
CA VAL A 1086 45.32 2.82 8.65
C VAL A 1086 45.39 3.25 7.19
N MET A 1087 45.42 4.56 6.93
CA MET A 1087 45.50 5.12 5.58
C MET A 1087 46.77 4.68 4.84
N ALA A 1088 47.92 4.64 5.54
CA ALA A 1088 49.17 4.13 4.97
C ALA A 1088 49.08 2.63 4.63
N THR A 1089 48.34 1.85 5.42
CA THR A 1089 48.12 0.42 5.17
C THR A 1089 47.18 0.21 3.99
N ASP A 1090 46.06 0.94 3.93
CA ASP A 1090 45.10 0.89 2.85
C ASP A 1090 45.73 1.27 1.51
N LYS A 1091 46.62 2.27 1.49
CA LYS A 1091 47.40 2.63 0.30
C LYS A 1091 48.26 1.47 -0.20
N LYS A 1092 48.99 0.79 0.69
CA LYS A 1092 49.82 -0.36 0.32
C LYS A 1092 48.98 -1.53 -0.20
N SER A 1093 47.86 -1.82 0.46
CA SER A 1093 46.93 -2.87 0.02
C SER A 1093 46.32 -2.57 -1.35
N ALA A 1094 45.91 -1.31 -1.60
CA ALA A 1094 45.34 -0.90 -2.87
C ALA A 1094 46.35 -1.01 -4.03
N ILE A 1095 47.63 -0.67 -3.79
CA ILE A 1095 48.70 -0.85 -4.77
C ILE A 1095 48.88 -2.34 -5.09
N ALA A 1096 49.00 -3.19 -4.07
CA ALA A 1096 49.20 -4.63 -4.26
C ALA A 1096 48.02 -5.28 -5.01
N GLU A 1097 46.78 -4.87 -4.71
CA GLU A 1097 45.59 -5.37 -5.40
C GLU A 1097 45.53 -4.91 -6.86
N MET A 1098 45.90 -3.65 -7.13
CA MET A 1098 45.99 -3.12 -8.48
C MET A 1098 47.07 -3.83 -9.30
N GLU A 1099 48.26 -4.07 -8.75
CA GLU A 1099 49.34 -4.83 -9.40
C GLU A 1099 48.91 -6.27 -9.71
N LYS A 1100 48.21 -6.93 -8.77
CA LYS A 1100 47.65 -8.28 -8.95
C LYS A 1100 46.69 -8.32 -10.15
N ASN A 1101 45.74 -7.38 -10.20
CA ASN A 1101 44.73 -7.34 -11.26
C ASN A 1101 45.36 -6.92 -12.60
N MET A 1102 46.36 -6.04 -12.60
CA MET A 1102 47.12 -5.63 -13.78
C MET A 1102 47.88 -6.79 -14.42
N ALA A 1103 48.55 -7.63 -13.62
CA ALA A 1103 49.28 -8.79 -14.12
C ALA A 1103 48.35 -9.78 -14.84
N LEU A 1104 47.17 -10.04 -14.27
CA LEU A 1104 46.18 -10.93 -14.86
C LEU A 1104 45.50 -10.30 -16.10
N LEU A 1105 45.24 -8.99 -16.07
CA LEU A 1105 44.68 -8.25 -17.21
C LEU A 1105 45.63 -8.31 -18.42
N SER A 1106 46.94 -8.15 -18.18
CA SER A 1106 47.97 -8.24 -19.23
C SER A 1106 47.96 -9.59 -19.95
N PHE A 1107 47.70 -10.70 -19.24
CA PHE A 1107 47.59 -12.03 -19.86
C PHE A 1107 46.40 -12.13 -20.84
N TYR A 1108 45.24 -11.60 -20.44
CA TYR A 1108 44.04 -11.62 -21.30
C TYR A 1108 44.18 -10.68 -22.50
N GLU A 1109 44.76 -9.49 -22.32
CA GLU A 1109 44.99 -8.51 -23.39
C GLU A 1109 46.02 -8.98 -24.43
N THR A 1110 47.06 -9.72 -24.00
CA THR A 1110 48.13 -10.17 -24.90
C THR A 1110 47.83 -11.50 -25.60
N SER A 1111 47.29 -12.50 -24.89
CA SER A 1111 47.05 -13.84 -25.44
C SER A 1111 45.62 -14.34 -25.32
N GLY A 1112 44.94 -14.08 -24.20
CA GLY A 1112 43.65 -14.72 -23.91
C GLY A 1112 42.54 -14.38 -24.92
N LEU A 1113 42.36 -13.10 -25.23
CA LEU A 1113 41.32 -12.67 -26.17
C LEU A 1113 41.56 -13.13 -27.61
N GLN A 1114 42.83 -13.26 -28.02
CA GLN A 1114 43.16 -13.83 -29.32
C GLN A 1114 42.79 -15.32 -29.38
N GLN A 1115 43.21 -16.10 -28.38
CA GLN A 1115 42.88 -17.51 -28.28
C GLN A 1115 41.37 -17.76 -28.24
N ALA A 1116 40.59 -16.94 -27.52
CA ALA A 1116 39.14 -17.09 -27.48
C ALA A 1116 38.49 -16.87 -28.86
N ARG A 1117 39.00 -15.94 -29.66
CA ARG A 1117 38.54 -15.72 -31.04
C ARG A 1117 38.89 -16.91 -31.92
N ASP A 1118 40.14 -17.35 -31.88
CA ASP A 1118 40.63 -18.48 -32.69
C ASP A 1118 39.86 -19.77 -32.37
N ILE A 1119 39.61 -20.06 -31.08
CA ILE A 1119 38.79 -21.21 -30.64
C ILE A 1119 37.35 -21.10 -31.16
N THR A 1120 36.75 -19.92 -31.10
CA THR A 1120 35.35 -19.72 -31.54
C THR A 1120 35.22 -19.91 -33.05
N GLU A 1121 36.13 -19.34 -33.83
CA GLU A 1121 36.13 -19.45 -35.29
C GLU A 1121 36.42 -20.88 -35.75
N ALA A 1122 37.48 -21.51 -35.23
CA ALA A 1122 37.86 -22.87 -35.57
C ALA A 1122 36.76 -23.88 -35.20
N ALA A 1123 36.22 -23.81 -33.97
CA ALA A 1123 35.16 -24.72 -33.55
C ALA A 1123 33.87 -24.53 -34.36
N SER A 1124 33.48 -23.28 -34.64
CA SER A 1124 32.29 -23.00 -35.46
C SER A 1124 32.46 -23.50 -36.89
N GLN A 1125 33.66 -23.40 -37.47
CA GLN A 1125 33.96 -23.88 -38.81
C GLN A 1125 33.99 -25.41 -38.87
N SER A 1126 34.68 -26.09 -37.94
CA SER A 1126 34.73 -27.56 -37.87
C SER A 1126 33.34 -28.17 -37.65
N TYR A 1127 32.47 -27.53 -36.86
CA TYR A 1127 31.08 -28.01 -36.70
C TYR A 1127 30.24 -27.85 -37.98
N ARG A 1128 30.43 -26.75 -38.73
CA ARG A 1128 29.77 -26.54 -40.03
C ARG A 1128 30.25 -27.54 -41.08
N SER A 1129 31.54 -27.90 -41.05
CA SER A 1129 32.14 -28.92 -41.92
C SER A 1129 31.80 -30.36 -41.50
N GLY A 1130 31.18 -30.56 -40.33
CA GLY A 1130 30.83 -31.89 -39.80
C GLY A 1130 32.00 -32.65 -39.17
N GLU A 1131 33.11 -31.97 -38.87
CA GLU A 1131 34.34 -32.58 -38.32
C GLU A 1131 34.26 -32.85 -36.82
N ILE A 1132 33.43 -32.10 -36.08
CA ILE A 1132 33.27 -32.23 -34.62
C ILE A 1132 31.79 -32.36 -34.23
N SER A 1133 31.56 -33.06 -33.12
CA SER A 1133 30.25 -33.27 -32.52
C SER A 1133 29.72 -32.03 -31.80
N PHE A 1134 28.42 -32.01 -31.46
CA PHE A 1134 27.81 -30.94 -30.68
C PHE A 1134 28.45 -30.80 -29.28
N ALA A 1135 28.79 -31.91 -28.64
CA ALA A 1135 29.43 -31.91 -27.33
C ALA A 1135 30.81 -31.22 -27.37
N GLU A 1136 31.61 -31.52 -28.41
CA GLU A 1136 32.92 -30.90 -28.61
C GLU A 1136 32.80 -29.41 -28.94
N LEU A 1137 31.87 -29.03 -29.82
CA LEU A 1137 31.59 -27.61 -30.09
C LEU A 1137 31.19 -26.88 -28.79
N SER A 1138 30.28 -27.45 -28.01
CA SER A 1138 29.82 -26.86 -26.75
C SER A 1138 30.96 -26.68 -25.75
N GLN A 1139 31.89 -27.62 -25.68
CA GLN A 1139 33.07 -27.52 -24.81
C GLN A 1139 34.00 -26.38 -25.24
N PHE A 1140 34.35 -26.30 -26.53
CA PHE A 1140 35.22 -25.24 -27.06
C PHE A 1140 34.59 -23.85 -26.93
N LEU A 1141 33.29 -23.72 -27.24
CA LEU A 1141 32.57 -22.47 -27.05
C LEU A 1141 32.54 -22.06 -25.57
N THR A 1142 32.28 -23.00 -24.65
CA THR A 1142 32.30 -22.70 -23.20
C THR A 1142 33.68 -22.20 -22.76
N GLN A 1143 34.76 -22.80 -23.26
CA GLN A 1143 36.13 -22.35 -22.98
C GLN A 1143 36.38 -20.92 -23.49
N ALA A 1144 36.02 -20.62 -24.74
CA ALA A 1144 36.16 -19.28 -25.32
C ALA A 1144 35.31 -18.22 -24.59
N ILE A 1145 34.09 -18.60 -24.20
CA ILE A 1145 33.18 -17.74 -23.42
C ILE A 1145 33.77 -17.42 -22.05
N ASN A 1146 34.26 -18.43 -21.33
CA ASN A 1146 34.87 -18.26 -20.01
C ASN A 1146 36.08 -17.32 -20.09
N ILE A 1147 36.90 -17.41 -21.13
CA ILE A 1147 38.04 -16.48 -21.33
C ILE A 1147 37.54 -15.03 -21.49
N ARG A 1148 36.50 -14.80 -22.30
CA ARG A 1148 35.93 -13.46 -22.50
C ARG A 1148 35.23 -12.91 -21.26
N GLN A 1149 34.51 -13.75 -20.53
CA GLN A 1149 33.88 -13.37 -19.25
C GLN A 1149 34.93 -13.00 -18.21
N ASN A 1150 35.94 -13.86 -18.02
CA ASN A 1150 37.02 -13.61 -17.07
C ASN A 1150 37.83 -12.35 -17.42
N TYR A 1151 38.04 -12.06 -18.71
CA TYR A 1151 38.65 -10.79 -19.12
C TYR A 1151 37.85 -9.58 -18.62
N LEU A 1152 36.52 -9.56 -18.84
CA LEU A 1152 35.66 -8.47 -18.39
C LEU A 1152 35.64 -8.36 -16.85
N ASP A 1153 35.59 -9.49 -16.14
CA ASP A 1153 35.60 -9.52 -14.67
C ASP A 1153 36.93 -8.98 -14.11
N VAL A 1154 38.06 -9.34 -14.72
CA VAL A 1154 39.39 -8.86 -14.33
C VAL A 1154 39.59 -7.38 -14.69
N LEU A 1155 39.11 -6.94 -15.84
CA LEU A 1155 39.13 -5.53 -16.25
C LEU A 1155 38.31 -4.67 -15.28
N ASN A 1156 37.11 -5.12 -14.90
CA ASN A 1156 36.32 -4.45 -13.87
C ASN A 1156 37.04 -4.45 -12.51
N SER A 1157 37.61 -5.58 -12.09
CA SER A 1157 38.37 -5.66 -10.84
C SER A 1157 39.56 -4.70 -10.82
N TYR A 1158 40.31 -4.60 -11.93
CA TYR A 1158 41.38 -3.61 -12.09
C TYR A 1158 40.87 -2.18 -11.99
N ASN A 1159 39.75 -1.86 -12.66
CA ASN A 1159 39.14 -0.53 -12.61
C ASN A 1159 38.68 -0.17 -11.19
N GLN A 1160 38.05 -1.10 -10.46
CA GLN A 1160 37.63 -0.87 -9.08
C GLN A 1160 38.82 -0.66 -8.13
N SER A 1161 39.89 -1.45 -8.25
CA SER A 1161 41.13 -1.23 -7.49
C SER A 1161 41.79 0.11 -7.84
N SER A 1162 41.76 0.52 -9.11
CA SER A 1162 42.30 1.81 -9.56
C SER A 1162 41.48 3.00 -9.04
N ILE A 1163 40.16 2.87 -8.94
CA ILE A 1163 39.28 3.86 -8.31
C ILE A 1163 39.63 4.02 -6.82
N GLN A 1164 39.81 2.90 -6.11
CA GLN A 1164 40.20 2.91 -4.70
C GLN A 1164 41.59 3.56 -4.51
N TYR A 1165 42.56 3.25 -5.37
CA TYR A 1165 43.88 3.88 -5.36
C TYR A 1165 43.81 5.39 -5.59
N ASN A 1166 43.01 5.85 -6.57
CA ASN A 1166 42.82 7.27 -6.86
C ASN A 1166 42.14 8.01 -5.69
N TYR A 1167 41.15 7.40 -5.04
CA TYR A 1167 40.52 7.94 -3.83
C TYR A 1167 41.55 8.17 -2.71
N LEU A 1168 42.38 7.17 -2.39
CA LEU A 1168 43.39 7.29 -1.34
C LEU A 1168 44.45 8.36 -1.64
N ASN A 1169 44.68 8.68 -2.91
CA ASN A 1169 45.58 9.74 -3.38
C ASN A 1169 44.87 11.07 -3.68
N ASN A 1170 43.59 11.19 -3.35
CA ASN A 1170 42.77 12.39 -3.53
C ASN A 1170 42.76 12.90 -5.00
N LYS A 1171 42.54 11.98 -5.96
CA LYS A 1171 42.45 12.25 -7.41
C LYS A 1171 41.11 11.83 -8.01
#